data_AF-A0A377HRE0-F1
#
_entry.id   AF-A0A377HRE0-F1
#
_cell.length_a   1.000
_cell.length_b   1.000
_cell.length_c   1.000
_cell.angle_alpha   90.00
_cell.angle_beta   90.00
_cell.angle_gamma   90.00
#
_symmetry.space_group_name_H-M   'P 1'
#
loop_
_entity.id
_entity.type
_entity.pdbx_description
1 polymer ?
#
loop_
_entity_poly.entity_id
_entity_poly.type
_entity_poly.pdbx_seq_one_letter_code
_entity_poly.pdbx_strand_id
1 'polypeptide(L)'
;MKNIAVGKYTFTLITLLILLTGCDGQTKPGSNTPEALPTKHRLTIALSSTSAAAEYEAVNYFASLIEKQSDGQLVLNVLNGKATLGQRERVAALKKGDIDFTVVPSAKVSHLYPGIELFDLPFFFTEHHQVRRVYASNASRQMLAKLQDYGLVGLAFWDGGFKQLVTNAPLSSKDQFLNKRFRIVESTVLREQFKSWGGLTLPISTARVSEAYANGDLDGEEMTLSQLSAHRRSNLQVNLTRHGHQTLLLMMSAKTKNRLPEQLIHIIDSAAKTASTFQYDIAYQKEKLALLSLREDGVINVPSNALLAWMKTASAHVIEHQRMQFGTAMLEQVIQAKTDWENLPPDNLIVALDADMFGSAALSGLAIRRGIELALEEINQQGGILGKEVRLMVRNNSMVPSRGLDNIALLSKLPNVLAVFSGISSPVVLAELNLLHEKKMLMLVPWAAATPIVSNGYAPNFVFRVSVRDEYAAQFLLEGALKASDKVGFFLVNNGWGRSNFEGLSKEMEKRKYQPTGVQWFDWGEKNMETKIRNLINRGAKAIIFVGNAVEGEKFVTALARYENPPVVYSHWGITGSTFAERSANALEKIDLRVLQTFSFIGNDNPAAKALMARYHDRYGTTKGTDIFAPSGTAHAYDLMHMLAIAANKAGSTDMAAIQKEMTQLEYYQGVMKTYRSPFKGTQDALTKDDYLFAFYKNGTLHPLESSR
;
A
#
# COMPACT_ATOMS: atom_id res chain seq x y z
N MET A 1 6.94 52.90 22.61
CA MET A 1 6.09 54.02 23.09
C MET A 1 5.24 54.52 21.94
N LYS A 2 3.91 54.55 22.14
CA LYS A 2 2.81 55.14 21.33
C LYS A 2 2.53 54.54 19.93
N ASN A 3 1.33 54.55 19.37
CA ASN A 3 -0.04 54.17 19.77
C ASN A 3 -0.96 54.46 18.56
N ILE A 4 -1.96 53.59 18.30
CA ILE A 4 -3.30 53.88 17.71
C ILE A 4 -3.29 54.21 16.18
N ALA A 5 -4.11 53.63 15.28
CA ALA A 5 -5.58 53.71 15.20
C ALA A 5 -6.17 52.79 14.12
N VAL A 6 -7.42 52.34 14.35
CA VAL A 6 -8.31 51.58 13.45
C VAL A 6 -9.15 52.56 12.62
N GLY A 7 -9.41 52.26 11.34
CA GLY A 7 -10.29 53.05 10.46
C GLY A 7 -11.34 52.21 9.74
N LYS A 8 -12.61 52.41 10.10
CA LYS A 8 -13.84 51.96 9.41
C LYS A 8 -14.09 52.84 8.18
N TYR A 9 -14.67 52.30 7.11
CA TYR A 9 -15.40 53.11 6.13
C TYR A 9 -16.76 52.51 5.77
N THR A 10 -17.76 53.36 5.97
CA THR A 10 -19.21 53.14 5.84
C THR A 10 -19.66 53.68 4.49
N PHE A 11 -20.62 52.98 3.88
CA PHE A 11 -21.33 53.31 2.64
C PHE A 11 -22.02 54.68 2.69
N THR A 12 -22.03 55.43 1.58
CA THR A 12 -23.00 56.51 1.34
C THR A 12 -23.57 56.45 -0.07
N LEU A 13 -24.89 56.58 -0.10
CA LEU A 13 -25.88 56.52 -1.17
C LEU A 13 -25.75 57.70 -2.15
N ILE A 14 -26.01 57.48 -3.45
CA ILE A 14 -26.45 58.54 -4.37
C ILE A 14 -27.75 58.09 -5.04
N THR A 15 -28.80 58.83 -4.74
CA THR A 15 -30.13 58.80 -5.33
C THR A 15 -30.16 59.71 -6.57
N LEU A 16 -30.81 59.28 -7.66
CA LEU A 16 -31.29 60.21 -8.67
C LEU A 16 -32.71 59.80 -9.09
N LEU A 17 -33.63 60.74 -8.90
CA LEU A 17 -35.06 60.64 -9.13
C LEU A 17 -35.44 61.71 -10.15
N ILE A 18 -36.06 61.34 -11.27
CA ILE A 18 -36.92 62.27 -12.04
C ILE A 18 -38.18 61.51 -12.46
N LEU A 19 -39.31 62.09 -12.04
CA LEU A 19 -40.70 61.74 -12.28
C LEU A 19 -41.15 62.16 -13.69
N LEU A 20 -42.16 61.48 -14.24
CA LEU A 20 -43.29 62.13 -14.93
C LEU A 20 -44.53 61.22 -14.88
N THR A 21 -45.64 61.83 -14.50
CA THR A 21 -46.96 61.27 -14.19
C THR A 21 -47.82 61.07 -15.44
N GLY A 22 -48.60 59.99 -15.48
CA GLY A 22 -49.72 59.79 -16.40
C GLY A 22 -50.78 58.90 -15.75
N CYS A 23 -52.01 59.43 -15.61
CA CYS A 23 -53.14 58.79 -14.95
C CYS A 23 -53.88 57.77 -15.83
N ASP A 24 -54.56 56.88 -15.11
CA ASP A 24 -55.86 56.25 -15.42
C ASP A 24 -55.88 54.94 -16.21
N GLY A 25 -56.63 53.96 -15.69
CA GLY A 25 -56.92 52.69 -16.37
C GLY A 25 -56.60 51.43 -15.56
N GLN A 26 -57.57 50.98 -14.77
CA GLN A 26 -57.87 49.61 -14.36
C GLN A 26 -56.88 48.48 -14.71
N THR A 27 -56.35 47.81 -13.67
CA THR A 27 -56.51 46.36 -13.36
C THR A 27 -55.35 45.89 -12.48
N LYS A 28 -55.66 45.30 -11.31
CA LYS A 28 -54.73 44.42 -10.60
C LYS A 28 -54.80 43.03 -11.22
N PRO A 29 -53.66 42.41 -11.57
CA PRO A 29 -53.52 40.98 -11.42
C PRO A 29 -52.40 40.70 -10.40
N GLY A 30 -52.73 39.90 -9.39
CA GLY A 30 -51.80 39.49 -8.35
C GLY A 30 -50.61 38.72 -8.93
N SER A 31 -49.40 39.07 -8.47
CA SER A 31 -48.23 38.22 -8.63
C SER A 31 -48.20 37.16 -7.54
N ASN A 32 -49.07 36.16 -7.67
CA ASN A 32 -48.79 34.82 -7.14
C ASN A 32 -48.01 34.08 -8.23
N THR A 33 -46.70 34.29 -8.28
CA THR A 33 -45.83 33.28 -8.90
C THR A 33 -45.78 32.12 -7.90
N PRO A 34 -46.30 30.92 -8.22
CA PRO A 34 -46.11 29.78 -7.34
C PRO A 34 -44.61 29.53 -7.25
N GLU A 35 -44.05 29.60 -6.05
CA GLU A 35 -42.75 29.04 -5.77
C GLU A 35 -42.81 27.58 -6.24
N ALA A 36 -42.07 27.24 -7.30
CA ALA A 36 -42.14 25.91 -7.89
C ALA A 36 -41.86 24.89 -6.78
N LEU A 37 -42.84 24.02 -6.51
CA LEU A 37 -42.69 22.98 -5.49
C LEU A 37 -41.36 22.23 -5.72
N PRO A 38 -40.53 22.05 -4.68
CA PRO A 38 -39.25 21.38 -4.84
C PRO A 38 -39.42 20.03 -5.53
N THR A 39 -38.65 19.77 -6.59
CA THR A 39 -38.73 18.52 -7.36
C THR A 39 -38.47 17.33 -6.43
N LYS A 40 -39.48 16.48 -6.22
CA LYS A 40 -39.35 15.27 -5.41
C LYS A 40 -38.66 14.16 -6.21
N HIS A 41 -37.51 13.70 -5.73
CA HIS A 41 -36.77 12.57 -6.25
C HIS A 41 -37.08 11.33 -5.40
N ARG A 42 -37.80 10.36 -6.00
CA ARG A 42 -38.00 9.04 -5.40
C ARG A 42 -36.83 8.14 -5.76
N LEU A 43 -36.16 7.64 -4.73
CA LEU A 43 -35.00 6.77 -4.84
C LEU A 43 -35.32 5.41 -4.23
N THR A 44 -34.54 4.40 -4.58
CA THR A 44 -34.70 3.02 -4.09
C THR A 44 -33.42 2.50 -3.45
N ILE A 45 -33.52 1.90 -2.27
CA ILE A 45 -32.44 1.12 -1.67
C ILE A 45 -32.85 -0.34 -1.57
N ALA A 46 -32.03 -1.23 -2.10
CA ALA A 46 -32.25 -2.67 -1.98
C ALA A 46 -31.24 -3.31 -1.03
N LEU A 47 -31.74 -4.07 -0.06
CA LEU A 47 -30.93 -4.87 0.84
C LEU A 47 -31.61 -6.23 1.10
N SER A 48 -30.82 -7.19 1.57
CA SER A 48 -31.32 -8.52 1.94
C SER A 48 -30.77 -8.84 3.32
N SER A 49 -31.50 -8.35 4.32
CA SER A 49 -31.19 -8.50 5.74
C SER A 49 -32.50 -8.59 6.51
N THR A 50 -32.53 -9.33 7.61
CA THR A 50 -33.71 -9.38 8.47
C THR A 50 -33.91 -8.02 9.16
N SER A 51 -35.13 -7.75 9.63
CA SER A 51 -35.39 -6.56 10.45
C SER A 51 -34.56 -6.53 11.74
N ALA A 52 -34.11 -7.70 12.20
CA ALA A 52 -33.22 -7.85 13.34
C ALA A 52 -31.75 -7.46 13.06
N ALA A 53 -31.35 -7.26 11.79
CA ALA A 53 -29.97 -6.95 11.44
C ALA A 53 -29.63 -5.46 11.60
N ALA A 54 -28.38 -5.15 11.95
CA ALA A 54 -27.89 -3.78 12.20
C ALA A 54 -28.00 -2.90 10.94
N GLU A 55 -27.68 -3.45 9.78
CA GLU A 55 -27.73 -2.77 8.50
C GLU A 55 -29.16 -2.40 8.09
N TYR A 56 -30.18 -3.15 8.52
CA TYR A 56 -31.58 -2.80 8.24
C TYR A 56 -32.00 -1.55 8.99
N GLU A 57 -31.71 -1.49 10.29
CA GLU A 57 -32.00 -0.30 11.11
C GLU A 57 -31.20 0.91 10.64
N ALA A 58 -29.94 0.72 10.28
CA ALA A 58 -29.10 1.79 9.72
C ALA A 58 -29.61 2.31 8.37
N VAL A 59 -30.15 1.45 7.49
CA VAL A 59 -30.76 1.88 6.23
C VAL A 59 -32.04 2.68 6.46
N ASN A 60 -32.89 2.28 7.40
CA ASN A 60 -34.09 3.06 7.74
C ASN A 60 -33.72 4.41 8.35
N TYR A 61 -32.69 4.46 9.20
CA TYR A 61 -32.19 5.72 9.73
C TYR A 61 -31.57 6.60 8.63
N PHE A 62 -30.81 6.02 7.70
CA PHE A 62 -30.31 6.72 6.52
C PHE A 62 -31.44 7.29 5.65
N ALA A 63 -32.50 6.51 5.38
CA ALA A 63 -33.68 6.96 4.66
C ALA A 63 -34.35 8.18 5.34
N SER A 64 -34.52 8.10 6.67
CA SER A 64 -35.09 9.20 7.46
C SER A 64 -34.20 10.45 7.45
N LEU A 65 -32.87 10.27 7.54
CA LEU A 65 -31.92 11.38 7.49
C LEU A 65 -31.95 12.10 6.16
N ILE A 66 -31.96 11.39 5.02
CA ILE A 66 -31.98 12.06 3.72
C ILE A 66 -33.30 12.79 3.48
N GLU A 67 -34.44 12.24 3.92
CA GLU A 67 -35.74 12.87 3.77
C GLU A 67 -35.82 14.15 4.61
N LYS A 68 -35.39 14.07 5.88
CA LYS A 68 -35.37 15.21 6.80
C LYS A 68 -34.39 16.31 6.35
N GLN A 69 -33.18 15.95 5.94
CA GLN A 69 -32.14 16.92 5.57
C GLN A 69 -32.37 17.56 4.19
N SER A 70 -33.23 16.97 3.36
CA SER A 70 -33.59 17.50 2.04
C SER A 70 -34.95 18.18 2.01
N ASP A 71 -35.58 18.39 3.17
CA ASP A 71 -36.94 18.94 3.30
C ASP A 71 -37.97 18.17 2.44
N GLY A 72 -37.82 16.85 2.39
CA GLY A 72 -38.70 15.95 1.62
C GLY A 72 -38.45 15.90 0.11
N GLN A 73 -37.37 16.53 -0.39
CA GLN A 73 -36.97 16.43 -1.80
C GLN A 73 -36.44 15.04 -2.15
N LEU A 74 -35.76 14.36 -1.24
CA LEU A 74 -35.33 12.98 -1.40
C LEU A 74 -36.23 12.05 -0.59
N VAL A 75 -36.84 11.07 -1.24
CA VAL A 75 -37.60 10.02 -0.56
C VAL A 75 -37.03 8.67 -0.93
N LEU A 76 -36.52 7.93 0.06
CA LEU A 76 -35.90 6.62 -0.15
C LEU A 76 -36.87 5.49 0.17
N ASN A 77 -37.25 4.71 -0.85
CA ASN A 77 -38.03 3.50 -0.66
C ASN A 77 -37.12 2.31 -0.35
N VAL A 78 -37.33 1.68 0.81
CA VAL A 78 -36.54 0.54 1.28
C VAL A 78 -37.16 -0.76 0.78
N LEU A 79 -36.48 -1.41 -0.17
CA LEU A 79 -36.86 -2.71 -0.71
C LEU A 79 -36.18 -3.81 0.11
N ASN A 80 -36.94 -4.46 1.00
CA ASN A 80 -36.48 -5.60 1.80
C ASN A 80 -37.46 -6.80 1.68
N GLY A 81 -36.99 -7.98 1.25
CA GLY A 81 -37.85 -9.17 1.16
C GLY A 81 -37.28 -10.36 0.38
N LYS A 82 -37.91 -11.54 0.50
CA LYS A 82 -37.49 -12.81 -0.15
C LYS A 82 -37.52 -12.80 -1.69
N ALA A 83 -38.26 -11.86 -2.31
CA ALA A 83 -38.35 -11.66 -3.76
C ALA A 83 -37.36 -10.59 -4.29
N THR A 84 -36.36 -10.18 -3.50
CA THR A 84 -35.35 -9.21 -3.92
C THR A 84 -34.19 -9.88 -4.66
N LEU A 85 -33.61 -9.13 -5.60
CA LEU A 85 -32.39 -9.51 -6.33
C LEU A 85 -31.30 -10.03 -5.38
N GLY A 86 -30.63 -11.10 -5.78
CA GLY A 86 -29.45 -11.62 -5.12
C GLY A 86 -28.34 -10.56 -5.03
N GLN A 87 -27.38 -10.73 -4.12
CA GLN A 87 -26.37 -9.69 -3.85
C GLN A 87 -25.58 -9.28 -5.11
N ARG A 88 -25.19 -10.23 -5.97
CA ARG A 88 -24.52 -9.95 -7.27
C ARG A 88 -25.46 -9.20 -8.24
N GLU A 89 -26.71 -9.62 -8.30
CA GLU A 89 -27.74 -8.99 -9.15
C GLU A 89 -28.02 -7.55 -8.69
N ARG A 90 -28.01 -7.27 -7.38
CA ARG A 90 -28.11 -5.90 -6.86
C ARG A 90 -26.95 -5.02 -7.30
N VAL A 91 -25.72 -5.53 -7.26
CA VAL A 91 -24.55 -4.76 -7.76
C VAL A 91 -24.71 -4.48 -9.26
N ALA A 92 -25.20 -5.44 -10.04
CA ALA A 92 -25.48 -5.24 -11.46
C ALA A 92 -26.62 -4.23 -11.72
N ALA A 93 -27.72 -4.33 -10.98
CA ALA A 93 -28.85 -3.40 -11.03
C ALA A 93 -28.44 -1.98 -10.64
N LEU A 94 -27.60 -1.83 -9.61
CA LEU A 94 -27.04 -0.55 -9.19
C LEU A 94 -26.20 0.10 -10.30
N LYS A 95 -25.34 -0.68 -10.99
CA LYS A 95 -24.57 -0.18 -12.14
C LYS A 95 -25.46 0.24 -13.31
N LYS A 96 -26.55 -0.50 -13.56
CA LYS A 96 -27.53 -0.18 -14.60
C LYS A 96 -28.37 1.06 -14.24
N GLY A 97 -28.49 1.38 -12.95
CA GLY A 97 -29.35 2.44 -12.42
C GLY A 97 -30.79 1.96 -12.21
N ASP A 98 -31.02 0.65 -12.18
CA ASP A 98 -32.33 0.04 -11.93
C ASP A 98 -32.72 0.17 -10.44
N ILE A 99 -31.72 0.30 -9.57
CA ILE A 99 -31.84 0.71 -8.16
C ILE A 99 -30.83 1.83 -7.88
N ASP A 100 -31.12 2.67 -6.89
CA ASP A 100 -30.29 3.84 -6.57
C ASP A 100 -29.20 3.53 -5.54
N PHE A 101 -29.51 2.67 -4.57
CA PHE A 101 -28.61 2.28 -3.49
C PHE A 101 -28.66 0.79 -3.19
N THR A 102 -27.59 0.26 -2.60
CA THR A 102 -27.57 -1.10 -2.05
C THR A 102 -26.63 -1.22 -0.87
N VAL A 103 -26.88 -2.23 -0.04
CA VAL A 103 -25.91 -2.71 0.96
C VAL A 103 -25.57 -4.17 0.67
N VAL A 104 -24.28 -4.45 0.50
CA VAL A 104 -23.76 -5.79 0.23
C VAL A 104 -22.43 -6.01 0.97
N PRO A 105 -22.06 -7.27 1.28
CA PRO A 105 -20.71 -7.59 1.73
C PRO A 105 -19.65 -7.17 0.70
N SER A 106 -18.50 -6.71 1.16
CA SER A 106 -17.39 -6.26 0.31
C SER A 106 -16.90 -7.33 -0.66
N ALA A 107 -16.87 -8.58 -0.23
CA ALA A 107 -16.56 -9.73 -1.08
C ALA A 107 -17.45 -9.83 -2.33
N LYS A 108 -18.66 -9.27 -2.34
CA LYS A 108 -19.51 -9.26 -3.55
C LYS A 108 -19.09 -8.24 -4.60
N VAL A 109 -18.18 -7.33 -4.25
CA VAL A 109 -17.62 -6.31 -5.13
C VAL A 109 -16.22 -6.70 -5.62
N SER A 110 -15.61 -7.77 -5.07
CA SER A 110 -14.22 -8.14 -5.40
C SER A 110 -13.99 -8.52 -6.86
N HIS A 111 -15.01 -9.08 -7.54
CA HIS A 111 -14.93 -9.35 -8.98
C HIS A 111 -14.76 -8.08 -9.85
N LEU A 112 -15.15 -6.91 -9.33
CA LEU A 112 -14.91 -5.60 -9.97
C LEU A 112 -13.62 -4.98 -9.44
N TYR A 113 -13.46 -4.96 -8.12
CA TYR A 113 -12.30 -4.40 -7.44
C TYR A 113 -11.67 -5.43 -6.49
N PRO A 114 -10.73 -6.27 -6.98
CA PRO A 114 -10.12 -7.34 -6.18
C PRO A 114 -9.40 -6.87 -4.92
N GLY A 115 -8.92 -5.61 -4.90
CA GLY A 115 -8.24 -5.04 -3.74
C GLY A 115 -9.13 -4.87 -2.50
N ILE A 116 -10.46 -4.96 -2.65
CA ILE A 116 -11.41 -4.88 -1.52
C ILE A 116 -11.43 -6.14 -0.65
N GLU A 117 -10.87 -7.26 -1.15
CA GLU A 117 -10.69 -8.50 -0.38
C GLU A 117 -9.65 -8.38 0.73
N LEU A 118 -8.94 -7.24 0.82
CA LEU A 118 -8.09 -6.93 1.98
C LEU A 118 -8.85 -7.10 3.30
N PHE A 119 -10.15 -6.77 3.33
CA PHE A 119 -10.97 -6.91 4.53
C PHE A 119 -11.35 -8.37 4.88
N ASP A 120 -11.14 -9.31 3.95
CA ASP A 120 -11.31 -10.74 4.19
C ASP A 120 -10.05 -11.39 4.80
N LEU A 121 -8.99 -10.63 5.07
CA LEU A 121 -7.75 -11.17 5.63
C LEU A 121 -7.97 -11.84 7.00
N PRO A 122 -7.44 -13.07 7.20
CA PRO A 122 -7.61 -13.80 8.45
C PRO A 122 -6.94 -13.08 9.61
N PHE A 123 -7.65 -12.99 10.73
CA PHE A 123 -7.21 -12.36 11.98
C PHE A 123 -6.68 -10.93 11.80
N PHE A 124 -7.03 -10.26 10.69
CA PHE A 124 -6.54 -8.93 10.40
C PHE A 124 -7.09 -7.91 11.39
N PHE A 125 -8.40 -7.97 11.66
CA PHE A 125 -9.01 -7.25 12.76
C PHE A 125 -9.13 -8.17 13.97
N THR A 126 -8.86 -7.64 15.16
CA THR A 126 -9.08 -8.34 16.43
C THR A 126 -10.17 -7.65 17.26
N GLU A 127 -10.35 -6.34 17.05
CA GLU A 127 -11.26 -5.50 17.83
C GLU A 127 -12.06 -4.53 16.96
N HIS A 128 -13.31 -4.22 17.36
CA HIS A 128 -14.18 -3.30 16.61
C HIS A 128 -13.58 -1.89 16.48
N HIS A 129 -12.84 -1.42 17.49
CA HIS A 129 -12.22 -0.09 17.40
C HIS A 129 -11.18 -0.02 16.27
N GLN A 130 -10.50 -1.13 15.93
CA GLN A 130 -9.59 -1.20 14.79
C GLN A 130 -10.35 -1.09 13.48
N VAL A 131 -11.49 -1.79 13.37
CA VAL A 131 -12.40 -1.72 12.22
C VAL A 131 -12.86 -0.28 12.00
N ARG A 132 -13.35 0.38 13.06
CA ARG A 132 -13.82 1.78 13.02
C ARG A 132 -12.71 2.74 12.57
N ARG A 133 -11.49 2.62 13.11
CA ARG A 133 -10.35 3.45 12.68
C ARG A 133 -10.03 3.25 11.20
N VAL A 134 -10.01 2.00 10.74
CA VAL A 134 -9.74 1.71 9.32
C VAL A 134 -10.84 2.27 8.43
N TYR A 135 -12.13 2.09 8.75
CA TYR A 135 -13.22 2.60 7.94
C TYR A 135 -13.26 4.14 7.88
N ALA A 136 -12.86 4.82 8.95
CA ALA A 136 -12.74 6.28 8.97
C ALA A 136 -11.46 6.83 8.27
N SER A 137 -10.55 5.95 7.86
CA SER A 137 -9.24 6.34 7.35
C SER A 137 -9.27 6.90 5.92
N ASN A 138 -8.18 7.58 5.54
CA ASN A 138 -7.99 8.01 4.16
C ASN A 138 -7.82 6.85 3.17
N ALA A 139 -7.33 5.70 3.64
CA ALA A 139 -7.21 4.48 2.83
C ALA A 139 -8.60 4.00 2.40
N SER A 140 -9.53 3.89 3.34
CA SER A 140 -10.92 3.52 3.08
C SER A 140 -11.60 4.51 2.13
N ARG A 141 -11.38 5.82 2.29
CA ARG A 141 -11.90 6.83 1.34
C ARG A 141 -11.37 6.61 -0.08
N GLN A 142 -10.08 6.32 -0.24
CA GLN A 142 -9.50 6.00 -1.56
C GLN A 142 -10.11 4.72 -2.15
N MET A 143 -10.33 3.68 -1.33
CA MET A 143 -10.97 2.43 -1.76
C MET A 143 -12.43 2.67 -2.22
N LEU A 144 -13.20 3.47 -1.49
CA LEU A 144 -14.57 3.83 -1.86
C LEU A 144 -14.62 4.66 -3.14
N ALA A 145 -13.70 5.62 -3.29
CA ALA A 145 -13.60 6.46 -4.49
C ALA A 145 -13.28 5.63 -5.76
N LYS A 146 -12.45 4.59 -5.62
CA LYS A 146 -12.09 3.69 -6.73
C LYS A 146 -13.28 2.90 -7.30
N LEU A 147 -14.38 2.79 -6.57
CA LEU A 147 -15.61 2.17 -7.10
C LEU A 147 -16.21 2.96 -8.29
N GLN A 148 -15.86 4.25 -8.41
CA GLN A 148 -16.32 5.11 -9.51
C GLN A 148 -15.86 4.59 -10.89
N ASP A 149 -14.67 4.00 -10.97
CA ASP A 149 -14.12 3.39 -12.19
C ASP A 149 -15.04 2.26 -12.72
N TYR A 150 -15.91 1.73 -11.87
CA TYR A 150 -16.84 0.63 -12.17
C TYR A 150 -18.30 1.08 -12.23
N GLY A 151 -18.58 2.39 -12.29
CA GLY A 151 -19.93 2.95 -12.35
C GLY A 151 -20.68 2.92 -11.01
N LEU A 152 -19.96 2.83 -9.90
CA LEU A 152 -20.49 2.76 -8.54
C LEU A 152 -19.94 3.90 -7.68
N VAL A 153 -20.69 4.35 -6.69
CA VAL A 153 -20.23 5.34 -5.71
C VAL A 153 -20.22 4.67 -4.34
N GLY A 154 -19.04 4.49 -3.75
CA GLY A 154 -18.93 4.00 -2.37
C GLY A 154 -19.23 5.12 -1.38
N LEU A 155 -20.25 4.96 -0.55
CA LEU A 155 -20.64 5.95 0.45
C LEU A 155 -19.99 5.67 1.82
N ALA A 156 -20.00 4.41 2.25
CA ALA A 156 -19.43 4.01 3.54
C ALA A 156 -19.12 2.53 3.62
N PHE A 157 -18.18 2.19 4.50
CA PHE A 157 -18.00 0.84 5.03
C PHE A 157 -18.76 0.68 6.35
N TRP A 158 -19.47 -0.43 6.49
CA TRP A 158 -20.27 -0.79 7.65
C TRP A 158 -19.75 -2.05 8.33
N ASP A 159 -19.90 -2.10 9.66
CA ASP A 159 -19.47 -3.21 10.52
C ASP A 159 -20.51 -4.34 10.46
N GLY A 160 -20.18 -5.43 9.78
CA GLY A 160 -21.02 -6.61 9.70
C GLY A 160 -20.79 -7.62 10.82
N GLY A 161 -19.81 -7.40 11.71
CA GLY A 161 -19.46 -8.28 12.82
C GLY A 161 -18.33 -9.27 12.54
N PHE A 162 -17.80 -9.87 13.61
CA PHE A 162 -16.75 -10.89 13.51
C PHE A 162 -17.32 -12.24 13.06
N LYS A 163 -16.67 -12.85 12.06
CA LYS A 163 -16.98 -14.19 11.57
C LYS A 163 -16.54 -15.23 12.61
N GLN A 164 -17.44 -16.15 12.90
CA GLN A 164 -17.26 -17.35 13.71
C GLN A 164 -17.31 -18.57 12.81
N LEU A 165 -16.72 -19.67 13.26
CA LEU A 165 -16.74 -20.93 12.53
C LEU A 165 -17.88 -21.79 13.05
N VAL A 166 -18.78 -22.19 12.16
CA VAL A 166 -19.92 -23.04 12.47
C VAL A 166 -19.64 -24.43 11.94
N THR A 167 -19.76 -25.45 12.77
CA THR A 167 -19.43 -26.85 12.42
C THR A 167 -20.47 -27.81 12.98
N ASN A 168 -20.48 -29.06 12.51
CA ASN A 168 -21.33 -30.12 13.05
C ASN A 168 -20.90 -30.64 14.45
N ALA A 169 -19.68 -30.31 14.90
CA ALA A 169 -19.14 -30.70 16.19
C ALA A 169 -18.26 -29.58 16.78
N PRO A 170 -18.05 -29.52 18.11
CA PRO A 170 -17.16 -28.53 18.71
C PRO A 170 -15.73 -28.64 18.16
N LEU A 171 -15.11 -27.49 17.87
CA LEU A 171 -13.74 -27.38 17.40
C LEU A 171 -12.77 -27.44 18.58
N SER A 172 -11.96 -28.50 18.64
CA SER A 172 -10.99 -28.78 19.70
C SER A 172 -9.58 -29.11 19.18
N SER A 173 -9.41 -29.51 17.92
CA SER A 173 -8.09 -29.81 17.33
C SER A 173 -7.94 -29.32 15.89
N LYS A 174 -6.68 -29.17 15.45
CA LYS A 174 -6.34 -28.81 14.06
C LYS A 174 -6.74 -29.88 13.04
N ASP A 175 -6.80 -31.15 13.46
CA ASP A 175 -7.11 -32.27 12.57
C ASP A 175 -8.54 -32.22 12.04
N GLN A 176 -9.43 -31.49 12.74
CA GLN A 176 -10.81 -31.25 12.32
C GLN A 176 -10.93 -30.32 11.10
N PHE A 177 -9.84 -29.73 10.61
CA PHE A 177 -9.84 -29.02 9.33
C PHE A 177 -9.46 -29.94 8.15
N LEU A 178 -8.71 -31.01 8.40
CA LEU A 178 -8.11 -31.82 7.32
C LEU A 178 -9.19 -32.47 6.45
N ASN A 179 -9.15 -32.18 5.16
CA ASN A 179 -10.10 -32.66 4.14
C ASN A 179 -11.58 -32.31 4.43
N LYS A 180 -11.84 -31.37 5.34
CA LYS A 180 -13.19 -30.90 5.63
C LYS A 180 -13.62 -29.80 4.68
N ARG A 181 -14.90 -29.78 4.30
CA ARG A 181 -15.45 -28.84 3.33
C ARG A 181 -16.14 -27.68 4.04
N PHE A 182 -15.63 -26.48 3.84
CA PHE A 182 -16.14 -25.26 4.44
C PHE A 182 -16.78 -24.36 3.40
N ARG A 183 -17.95 -23.81 3.72
CA ARG A 183 -18.61 -22.84 2.86
C ARG A 183 -17.99 -21.49 3.12
N ILE A 184 -17.59 -20.84 2.02
CA ILE A 184 -17.10 -19.46 2.02
C ILE A 184 -17.95 -18.62 1.08
N VAL A 185 -17.91 -17.31 1.28
CA VAL A 185 -18.24 -16.38 0.19
C VAL A 185 -17.10 -16.46 -0.84
N GLU A 186 -17.42 -16.31 -2.14
CA GLU A 186 -16.42 -16.24 -3.19
C GLU A 186 -15.35 -15.17 -2.87
N SER A 187 -14.15 -15.62 -2.52
CA SER A 187 -12.99 -14.80 -2.18
C SER A 187 -11.74 -15.66 -2.29
N THR A 188 -10.70 -15.18 -2.97
CA THR A 188 -9.42 -15.91 -3.08
C THR A 188 -8.71 -15.94 -1.73
N VAL A 189 -8.86 -14.87 -0.94
CA VAL A 189 -8.32 -14.75 0.42
C VAL A 189 -8.91 -15.80 1.35
N LEU A 190 -10.24 -15.95 1.38
CA LEU A 190 -10.90 -16.96 2.22
C LEU A 190 -10.54 -18.39 1.79
N ARG A 191 -10.39 -18.63 0.48
CA ARG A 191 -9.92 -19.92 -0.03
C ARG A 191 -8.52 -20.26 0.48
N GLU A 192 -7.58 -19.32 0.40
CA GLU A 192 -6.21 -19.53 0.86
C GLU A 192 -6.14 -19.67 2.39
N GLN A 193 -6.97 -18.92 3.13
CA GLN A 193 -7.14 -19.08 4.58
C GLN A 193 -7.51 -20.52 4.96
N PHE A 194 -8.60 -21.08 4.42
CA PHE A 194 -9.00 -22.45 4.78
C PHE A 194 -8.02 -23.50 4.30
N LYS A 195 -7.43 -23.31 3.10
CA LYS A 195 -6.37 -24.16 2.59
C LYS A 195 -5.16 -24.19 3.53
N SER A 196 -4.80 -23.05 4.13
CA SER A 196 -3.72 -22.97 5.12
C SER A 196 -3.99 -23.76 6.40
N TRP A 197 -5.27 -24.01 6.71
CA TRP A 197 -5.69 -24.87 7.81
C TRP A 197 -5.88 -26.34 7.39
N GLY A 198 -5.68 -26.68 6.12
CA GLY A 198 -5.91 -28.02 5.57
C GLY A 198 -7.35 -28.32 5.14
N GLY A 199 -8.21 -27.30 5.14
CA GLY A 199 -9.60 -27.38 4.71
C GLY A 199 -9.81 -27.13 3.22
N LEU A 200 -10.89 -27.69 2.69
CA LEU A 200 -11.41 -27.44 1.35
C LEU A 200 -12.51 -26.38 1.41
N THR A 201 -12.73 -25.64 0.32
CA THR A 201 -13.77 -24.60 0.29
C THR A 201 -14.78 -24.80 -0.84
N LEU A 202 -16.06 -24.51 -0.55
CA LEU A 202 -17.16 -24.62 -1.50
C LEU A 202 -17.99 -23.32 -1.52
N PRO A 203 -18.02 -22.56 -2.64
CA PRO A 203 -18.85 -21.37 -2.75
C PRO A 203 -20.30 -21.77 -3.09
N ILE A 204 -21.07 -22.23 -2.10
CA ILE A 204 -22.49 -22.54 -2.28
C ILE A 204 -23.40 -21.36 -1.86
N SER A 205 -24.50 -21.17 -2.58
CA SER A 205 -25.48 -20.13 -2.27
C SER A 205 -26.17 -20.42 -0.93
N THR A 206 -26.57 -19.36 -0.21
CA THR A 206 -27.23 -19.48 1.11
C THR A 206 -28.47 -20.38 1.07
N ALA A 207 -29.20 -20.38 -0.06
CA ALA A 207 -30.41 -21.19 -0.24
C ALA A 207 -30.15 -22.70 -0.23
N ARG A 208 -28.93 -23.15 -0.55
CA ARG A 208 -28.56 -24.58 -0.61
C ARG A 208 -27.85 -25.10 0.63
N VAL A 209 -27.62 -24.25 1.63
CA VAL A 209 -26.77 -24.60 2.78
C VAL A 209 -27.41 -25.69 3.65
N SER A 210 -28.72 -25.61 3.92
CA SER A 210 -29.40 -26.62 4.73
C SER A 210 -29.39 -28.00 4.05
N GLU A 211 -29.62 -28.04 2.74
CA GLU A 211 -29.52 -29.27 1.93
C GLU A 211 -28.08 -29.81 1.93
N ALA A 212 -27.07 -28.94 1.75
CA ALA A 212 -25.68 -29.35 1.74
C ALA A 212 -25.21 -29.93 3.09
N TYR A 213 -25.68 -29.39 4.22
CA TYR A 213 -25.43 -30.00 5.53
C TYR A 213 -26.14 -31.36 5.67
N ALA A 214 -27.40 -31.45 5.23
CA ALA A 214 -28.19 -32.69 5.32
C ALA A 214 -27.60 -33.83 4.48
N ASN A 215 -27.08 -33.52 3.29
CA ASN A 215 -26.43 -34.48 2.39
C ASN A 215 -24.98 -34.81 2.81
N GLY A 216 -24.44 -34.13 3.82
CA GLY A 216 -23.04 -34.28 4.21
C GLY A 216 -22.07 -33.73 3.17
N ASP A 217 -22.48 -32.76 2.35
CA ASP A 217 -21.62 -32.05 1.40
C ASP A 217 -20.79 -30.95 2.09
N LEU A 218 -21.18 -30.57 3.31
CA LEU A 218 -20.62 -29.47 4.07
C LEU A 218 -20.30 -29.87 5.52
N ASP A 219 -19.09 -29.56 5.98
CA ASP A 219 -18.65 -29.80 7.37
C ASP A 219 -18.72 -28.52 8.22
N GLY A 220 -18.64 -27.34 7.59
CA GLY A 220 -18.74 -26.07 8.29
C GLY A 220 -18.92 -24.84 7.40
N GLU A 221 -19.10 -23.68 8.01
CA GLU A 221 -19.17 -22.39 7.31
C GLU A 221 -18.74 -21.21 8.20
N GLU A 222 -18.45 -20.07 7.57
CA GLU A 222 -18.22 -18.80 8.27
C GLU A 222 -19.52 -18.00 8.41
N MET A 223 -19.87 -17.60 9.64
CA MET A 223 -21.03 -16.72 9.90
C MET A 223 -20.75 -15.73 11.01
N THR A 224 -21.39 -14.57 10.97
CA THR A 224 -21.38 -13.61 12.08
C THR A 224 -22.42 -13.99 13.14
N LEU A 225 -22.24 -13.53 14.38
CA LEU A 225 -23.16 -13.85 15.47
C LEU A 225 -24.58 -13.33 15.20
N SER A 226 -24.72 -12.16 14.58
CA SER A 226 -26.01 -11.58 14.18
C SER A 226 -26.74 -12.48 13.17
N GLN A 227 -26.02 -13.00 12.17
CA GLN A 227 -26.58 -13.95 11.20
C GLN A 227 -27.02 -15.26 11.86
N LEU A 228 -26.22 -15.77 12.81
CA LEU A 228 -26.48 -17.00 13.54
C LEU A 228 -27.73 -16.91 14.42
N SER A 229 -27.90 -15.79 15.12
CA SER A 229 -29.10 -15.55 15.94
C SER A 229 -30.37 -15.45 15.09
N ALA A 230 -30.28 -14.89 13.88
CA ALA A 230 -31.40 -14.76 12.95
C ALA A 230 -31.72 -16.04 12.16
N HIS A 231 -30.72 -16.90 11.89
CA HIS A 231 -30.85 -18.12 11.10
C HIS A 231 -30.44 -19.34 11.91
N ARG A 232 -31.19 -19.62 12.98
CA ARG A 232 -30.94 -20.77 13.85
C ARG A 232 -30.96 -22.06 13.04
N ARG A 233 -29.93 -22.88 13.21
CA ARG A 233 -29.87 -24.23 12.65
C ARG A 233 -29.66 -25.22 13.77
N SER A 234 -30.53 -26.23 13.83
CA SER A 234 -30.41 -27.32 14.79
C SER A 234 -29.13 -28.12 14.51
N ASN A 235 -28.52 -28.67 15.57
CA ASN A 235 -27.39 -29.59 15.49
C ASN A 235 -26.06 -29.02 14.95
N LEU A 236 -25.88 -27.69 14.98
CA LEU A 236 -24.59 -27.05 14.68
C LEU A 236 -23.99 -26.39 15.92
N GLN A 237 -22.67 -26.37 15.98
CA GLN A 237 -21.85 -25.77 17.04
C GLN A 237 -21.22 -24.48 16.53
N VAL A 238 -21.31 -23.42 17.34
CA VAL A 238 -20.75 -22.11 17.03
C VAL A 238 -19.41 -21.95 17.76
N ASN A 239 -18.32 -21.96 17.02
CA ASN A 239 -16.96 -21.85 17.56
C ASN A 239 -16.50 -20.39 17.51
N LEU A 240 -16.31 -19.79 18.69
CA LEU A 240 -15.91 -18.40 18.85
C LEU A 240 -14.43 -18.16 18.45
N THR A 241 -14.19 -18.17 17.14
CA THR A 241 -12.86 -18.06 16.53
C THR A 241 -12.48 -16.64 16.16
N ARG A 242 -13.46 -15.76 15.87
CA ARG A 242 -13.24 -14.36 15.42
C ARG A 242 -12.14 -14.25 14.35
N HIS A 243 -12.07 -15.24 13.46
CA HIS A 243 -10.96 -15.41 12.52
C HIS A 243 -11.03 -14.48 11.31
N GLY A 244 -12.17 -13.80 11.11
CA GLY A 244 -12.36 -12.82 10.05
C GLY A 244 -13.40 -11.79 10.43
N HIS A 245 -13.55 -10.77 9.59
CA HIS A 245 -14.54 -9.71 9.78
C HIS A 245 -15.43 -9.63 8.53
N GLN A 246 -16.74 -9.43 8.71
CA GLN A 246 -17.64 -9.16 7.59
C GLN A 246 -17.74 -7.65 7.36
N THR A 247 -17.14 -7.17 6.28
CA THR A 247 -17.26 -5.77 5.87
C THR A 247 -18.45 -5.58 4.95
N LEU A 248 -19.33 -4.64 5.27
CA LEU A 248 -20.47 -4.25 4.43
C LEU A 248 -20.16 -2.93 3.70
N LEU A 249 -20.71 -2.76 2.50
CA LEU A 249 -20.58 -1.56 1.66
C LEU A 249 -21.94 -0.94 1.43
N LEU A 250 -22.12 0.31 1.86
CA LEU A 250 -23.20 1.16 1.39
C LEU A 250 -22.76 1.82 0.08
N MET A 251 -23.49 1.58 -1.00
CA MET A 251 -23.17 2.09 -2.33
C MET A 251 -24.36 2.77 -3.00
N MET A 252 -24.05 3.72 -3.87
CA MET A 252 -24.99 4.44 -4.75
C MET A 252 -24.62 4.20 -6.23
N SER A 253 -25.60 4.26 -7.13
CA SER A 253 -25.35 4.25 -8.57
C SER A 253 -24.64 5.54 -9.02
N ALA A 254 -23.61 5.43 -9.88
CA ALA A 254 -23.03 6.61 -10.50
C ALA A 254 -24.05 7.38 -11.36
N LYS A 255 -25.05 6.70 -11.93
CA LYS A 255 -26.13 7.35 -12.68
C LYS A 255 -27.03 8.19 -11.76
N THR A 256 -27.32 7.68 -10.55
CA THR A 256 -28.05 8.44 -9.52
C THR A 256 -27.25 9.66 -9.09
N LYS A 257 -25.93 9.52 -8.87
CA LYS A 257 -25.06 10.66 -8.57
C LYS A 257 -25.14 11.74 -9.65
N ASN A 258 -25.05 11.33 -10.93
CA ASN A 258 -24.97 12.25 -12.06
C ASN A 258 -26.30 12.96 -12.39
N ARG A 259 -27.45 12.38 -12.00
CA ARG A 259 -28.77 12.97 -12.28
C ARG A 259 -29.31 13.86 -11.17
N LEU A 260 -28.71 13.83 -9.98
CA LEU A 260 -29.13 14.64 -8.83
C LEU A 260 -28.30 15.94 -8.76
N PRO A 261 -28.90 17.06 -8.33
CA PRO A 261 -28.16 18.28 -8.02
C PRO A 261 -27.08 18.05 -6.96
N GLU A 262 -25.96 18.78 -7.07
CA GLU A 262 -24.81 18.64 -6.16
C GLU A 262 -25.20 18.80 -4.68
N GLN A 263 -26.11 19.73 -4.36
CA GLN A 263 -26.64 19.93 -3.01
C GLN A 263 -27.27 18.66 -2.43
N LEU A 264 -28.03 17.91 -3.23
CA LEU A 264 -28.66 16.67 -2.79
C LEU A 264 -27.63 15.54 -2.61
N ILE A 265 -26.54 15.55 -3.40
CA ILE A 265 -25.41 14.64 -3.19
C ILE A 265 -24.70 14.91 -1.86
N HIS A 266 -24.46 16.18 -1.53
CA HIS A 266 -23.86 16.54 -0.23
C HIS A 266 -24.75 16.09 0.96
N ILE A 267 -26.07 16.18 0.82
CA ILE A 267 -27.02 15.65 1.81
C ILE A 267 -26.89 14.12 1.93
N ILE A 268 -26.83 13.40 0.81
CA ILE A 268 -26.65 11.94 0.80
C ILE A 268 -25.33 11.55 1.50
N ASP A 269 -24.22 12.22 1.18
CA ASP A 269 -22.92 11.94 1.79
C ASP A 269 -22.91 12.23 3.31
N SER A 270 -23.53 13.35 3.72
CA SER A 270 -23.70 13.72 5.14
C SER A 270 -24.57 12.71 5.91
N ALA A 271 -25.70 12.32 5.34
CA ALA A 271 -26.60 11.33 5.90
C ALA A 271 -25.92 9.96 6.00
N ALA A 272 -25.16 9.53 4.98
CA ALA A 272 -24.42 8.28 4.98
C ALA A 272 -23.36 8.25 6.10
N LYS A 273 -22.63 9.36 6.30
CA LYS A 273 -21.66 9.48 7.40
C LYS A 273 -22.34 9.33 8.77
N THR A 274 -23.45 10.03 8.97
CA THR A 274 -24.21 10.00 10.23
C THR A 274 -24.81 8.61 10.49
N ALA A 275 -25.41 8.00 9.46
CA ALA A 275 -25.96 6.65 9.55
C ALA A 275 -24.87 5.61 9.81
N SER A 276 -23.64 5.81 9.32
CA SER A 276 -22.51 4.91 9.59
C SER A 276 -22.10 4.89 11.05
N THR A 277 -22.06 6.05 11.73
CA THR A 277 -21.81 6.10 13.18
C THR A 277 -22.87 5.32 13.95
N PHE A 278 -24.15 5.54 13.63
CA PHE A 278 -25.24 4.77 14.21
C PHE A 278 -25.12 3.28 13.93
N GLN A 279 -24.76 2.91 12.69
CA GLN A 279 -24.59 1.52 12.26
C GLN A 279 -23.55 0.79 13.10
N TYR A 280 -22.42 1.44 13.42
CA TYR A 280 -21.37 0.82 14.23
C TYR A 280 -21.82 0.52 15.66
N ASP A 281 -22.63 1.40 16.25
CA ASP A 281 -23.09 1.24 17.63
C ASP A 281 -24.17 0.18 17.73
N ILE A 282 -25.14 0.17 16.81
CA ILE A 282 -26.19 -0.84 16.79
C ILE A 282 -25.64 -2.22 16.41
N ALA A 283 -24.64 -2.30 15.53
CA ALA A 283 -23.95 -3.56 15.21
C ALA A 283 -23.31 -4.18 16.46
N TYR A 284 -22.58 -3.38 17.24
CA TYR A 284 -21.95 -3.84 18.47
C TYR A 284 -22.97 -4.29 19.52
N GLN A 285 -24.07 -3.56 19.69
CA GLN A 285 -25.15 -3.92 20.61
C GLN A 285 -25.83 -5.24 20.20
N LYS A 286 -26.18 -5.38 18.91
CA LYS A 286 -26.82 -6.59 18.39
C LYS A 286 -25.90 -7.81 18.44
N GLU A 287 -24.60 -7.64 18.22
CA GLU A 287 -23.64 -8.74 18.37
C GLU A 287 -23.60 -9.27 19.82
N LYS A 288 -23.63 -8.38 20.82
CA LYS A 288 -23.70 -8.77 22.24
C LYS A 288 -24.98 -9.54 22.57
N LEU A 289 -26.13 -9.05 22.10
CA LEU A 289 -27.41 -9.72 22.32
C LEU A 289 -27.45 -11.09 21.63
N ALA A 290 -26.93 -11.18 20.41
CA ALA A 290 -26.81 -12.44 19.68
C ALA A 290 -25.92 -13.45 20.43
N LEU A 291 -24.79 -13.01 20.99
CA LEU A 291 -23.91 -13.86 21.79
C LEU A 291 -24.60 -14.40 23.05
N LEU A 292 -25.32 -13.54 23.78
CA LEU A 292 -26.07 -13.96 24.97
C LEU A 292 -27.12 -15.00 24.61
N SER A 293 -27.91 -14.74 23.57
CA SER A 293 -28.93 -15.68 23.12
C SER A 293 -28.33 -17.04 22.70
N LEU A 294 -27.25 -17.04 21.91
CA LEU A 294 -26.60 -18.28 21.48
C LEU A 294 -25.97 -19.06 22.66
N ARG A 295 -25.56 -18.39 23.74
CA ARG A 295 -25.09 -19.06 24.96
C ARG A 295 -26.23 -19.74 25.71
N GLU A 296 -27.39 -19.08 25.80
CA GLU A 296 -28.60 -19.65 26.42
C GLU A 296 -29.05 -20.92 25.69
N ASP A 297 -28.87 -21.00 24.37
CA ASP A 297 -29.18 -22.20 23.59
C ASP A 297 -28.17 -23.35 23.77
N GLY A 298 -27.04 -23.11 24.45
CA GLY A 298 -26.01 -24.13 24.68
C GLY A 298 -25.23 -24.56 23.43
N VAL A 299 -25.21 -23.74 22.37
CA VAL A 299 -24.53 -24.07 21.08
C VAL A 299 -23.14 -23.47 20.93
N ILE A 300 -22.69 -22.67 21.91
CA ILE A 300 -21.38 -22.00 21.87
C ILE A 300 -20.27 -22.95 22.32
N ASN A 301 -19.23 -23.07 21.49
CA ASN A 301 -17.93 -23.61 21.84
C ASN A 301 -16.86 -22.51 21.84
N VAL A 302 -15.93 -22.57 22.78
CA VAL A 302 -14.77 -21.66 22.86
C VAL A 302 -13.51 -22.48 22.58
N PRO A 303 -12.91 -22.37 21.38
CA PRO A 303 -11.66 -23.04 21.06
C PRO A 303 -10.53 -22.64 22.01
N SER A 304 -9.56 -23.53 22.21
CA SER A 304 -8.40 -23.25 23.06
C SER A 304 -7.52 -22.14 22.46
N ASN A 305 -6.85 -21.38 23.33
CA ASN A 305 -5.89 -20.35 22.91
C ASN A 305 -4.78 -20.92 22.01
N ALA A 306 -4.33 -22.15 22.29
CA ALA A 306 -3.32 -22.83 21.47
C ALA A 306 -3.83 -23.10 20.04
N LEU A 307 -5.10 -23.50 19.89
CA LEU A 307 -5.69 -23.73 18.57
C LEU A 307 -5.88 -22.42 17.80
N LEU A 308 -6.35 -21.35 18.47
CA LEU A 308 -6.48 -20.04 17.84
C LEU A 308 -5.12 -19.46 17.43
N ALA A 309 -4.09 -19.64 18.26
CA ALA A 309 -2.73 -19.26 17.91
C ALA A 309 -2.21 -20.05 16.70
N TRP A 310 -2.47 -21.35 16.62
CA TRP A 310 -2.14 -22.16 15.45
C TRP A 310 -2.87 -21.66 14.19
N MET A 311 -4.18 -21.39 14.25
CA MET A 311 -4.94 -20.88 13.10
C MET A 311 -4.37 -19.56 12.59
N LYS A 312 -4.02 -18.66 13.51
CA LYS A 312 -3.40 -17.36 13.19
C LYS A 312 -2.04 -17.55 12.53
N THR A 313 -1.17 -18.38 13.09
CA THR A 313 0.17 -18.65 12.53
C THR A 313 0.08 -19.34 11.18
N ALA A 314 -0.75 -20.37 11.05
CA ALA A 314 -0.91 -21.13 9.81
C ALA A 314 -1.43 -20.27 8.65
N SER A 315 -2.21 -19.21 8.92
CA SER A 315 -2.75 -18.30 7.92
C SER A 315 -1.96 -16.99 7.75
N ALA A 316 -0.84 -16.83 8.46
CA ALA A 316 -0.09 -15.58 8.49
C ALA A 316 0.56 -15.20 7.15
N HIS A 317 0.77 -16.16 6.23
CA HIS A 317 1.32 -15.88 4.88
C HIS A 317 0.30 -15.32 3.90
N VAL A 318 -1.01 -15.47 4.16
CA VAL A 318 -2.09 -15.08 3.25
C VAL A 318 -2.00 -13.59 2.89
N ILE A 319 -1.68 -12.74 3.87
CA ILE A 319 -1.51 -11.30 3.65
C ILE A 319 -0.41 -10.97 2.63
N GLU A 320 0.72 -11.67 2.70
CA GLU A 320 1.87 -11.41 1.82
C GLU A 320 1.68 -12.02 0.44
N HIS A 321 1.04 -13.19 0.36
CA HIS A 321 0.72 -13.82 -0.93
C HIS A 321 -0.29 -12.99 -1.74
N GLN A 322 -1.18 -12.26 -1.06
CA GLN A 322 -2.21 -11.43 -1.68
C GLN A 322 -1.86 -9.94 -1.76
N ARG A 323 -0.73 -9.50 -1.19
CA ARG A 323 -0.30 -8.10 -1.13
C ARG A 323 -0.35 -7.37 -2.47
N MET A 324 0.12 -8.04 -3.53
CA MET A 324 0.14 -7.44 -4.88
C MET A 324 -1.27 -7.22 -5.43
N GLN A 325 -2.23 -8.09 -5.12
CA GLN A 325 -3.64 -7.93 -5.49
C GLN A 325 -4.27 -6.71 -4.80
N PHE A 326 -3.95 -6.49 -3.51
CA PHE A 326 -4.45 -5.34 -2.76
C PHE A 326 -3.79 -4.02 -3.18
N GLY A 327 -2.53 -4.11 -3.60
CA GLY A 327 -1.63 -2.99 -3.83
C GLY A 327 -0.85 -2.66 -2.57
N THR A 328 0.48 -2.67 -2.67
CA THR A 328 1.40 -2.53 -1.53
C THR A 328 1.13 -1.27 -0.70
N ALA A 329 1.06 -0.08 -1.32
CA ALA A 329 0.74 1.15 -0.62
C ALA A 329 -0.63 1.13 0.07
N MET A 330 -1.64 0.51 -0.55
CA MET A 330 -2.98 0.43 0.03
C MET A 330 -2.97 -0.42 1.30
N LEU A 331 -2.34 -1.60 1.23
CA LEU A 331 -2.19 -2.47 2.39
C LEU A 331 -1.44 -1.78 3.53
N GLU A 332 -0.35 -1.07 3.25
CA GLU A 332 0.38 -0.31 4.28
C GLU A 332 -0.47 0.79 4.89
N GLN A 333 -1.23 1.55 4.10
CA GLN A 333 -2.11 2.59 4.65
C GLN A 333 -3.21 2.01 5.54
N VAL A 334 -3.75 0.83 5.20
CA VAL A 334 -4.75 0.17 6.04
C VAL A 334 -4.12 -0.39 7.32
N ILE A 335 -2.93 -1.00 7.26
CA ILE A 335 -2.18 -1.42 8.47
C ILE A 335 -1.89 -0.20 9.36
N GLN A 336 -1.47 0.92 8.77
CA GLN A 336 -1.21 2.15 9.50
C GLN A 336 -2.47 2.68 10.19
N ALA A 337 -3.61 2.71 9.51
CA ALA A 337 -4.87 3.16 10.08
C ALA A 337 -5.40 2.22 11.18
N LYS A 338 -5.11 0.92 11.06
CA LYS A 338 -5.51 -0.09 12.06
C LYS A 338 -4.76 0.10 13.38
N THR A 339 -3.46 0.40 13.30
CA THR A 339 -2.56 0.51 14.47
C THR A 339 -2.66 1.88 15.12
N ASP A 340 -2.74 1.91 16.46
CA ASP A 340 -2.67 3.15 17.24
C ASP A 340 -1.21 3.49 17.52
N TRP A 341 -0.56 4.16 16.56
CA TRP A 341 0.87 4.46 16.64
C TRP A 341 1.23 5.49 17.72
N GLU A 342 0.28 6.32 18.14
CA GLU A 342 0.47 7.33 19.18
C GLU A 342 0.43 6.72 20.58
N ASN A 343 -0.27 5.60 20.76
CA ASN A 343 -0.42 4.90 22.03
C ASN A 343 0.14 3.47 22.00
N LEU A 344 1.29 3.28 21.34
CA LEU A 344 1.97 1.98 21.38
C LEU A 344 2.47 1.66 22.78
N PRO A 345 2.48 0.37 23.18
CA PRO A 345 3.14 -0.05 24.41
C PRO A 345 4.59 0.45 24.46
N PRO A 346 5.07 1.01 25.60
CA PRO A 346 6.44 1.52 25.74
C PRO A 346 7.53 0.49 25.44
N ASP A 347 7.19 -0.81 25.49
CA ASP A 347 8.10 -1.92 25.24
C ASP A 347 8.21 -2.34 23.77
N ASN A 348 7.45 -1.72 22.87
CA ASN A 348 7.58 -1.97 21.43
C ASN A 348 8.46 -0.90 20.79
N LEU A 349 9.63 -1.31 20.31
CA LEU A 349 10.53 -0.45 19.52
C LEU A 349 10.09 -0.42 18.07
N ILE A 350 10.36 0.69 17.38
CA ILE A 350 9.94 0.92 16.00
C ILE A 350 11.17 1.14 15.14
N VAL A 351 11.23 0.43 14.02
CA VAL A 351 12.02 0.84 12.87
C VAL A 351 11.06 1.29 11.80
N ALA A 352 11.29 2.47 11.23
CA ALA A 352 10.46 3.00 10.16
C ALA A 352 11.07 2.73 8.79
N LEU A 353 10.25 2.63 7.76
CA LEU A 353 10.65 2.63 6.36
C LEU A 353 9.83 3.71 5.64
N ASP A 354 10.49 4.74 5.13
CA ASP A 354 9.90 5.71 4.21
C ASP A 354 10.28 5.35 2.77
N ALA A 355 9.36 4.74 2.02
CA ALA A 355 9.68 4.16 0.72
C ALA A 355 8.59 4.31 -0.34
N ASP A 356 8.99 3.98 -1.56
CA ASP A 356 8.18 4.09 -2.77
C ASP A 356 7.27 2.86 -2.90
N MET A 357 6.13 2.85 -2.18
CA MET A 357 5.25 1.67 -2.09
C MET A 357 4.15 1.63 -3.16
N PHE A 358 4.21 2.51 -4.16
CA PHE A 358 3.19 2.68 -5.19
C PHE A 358 3.77 2.65 -6.62
N GLY A 359 2.96 2.26 -7.59
CA GLY A 359 3.32 2.29 -9.01
C GLY A 359 4.46 1.32 -9.37
N SER A 360 5.25 1.68 -10.38
CA SER A 360 6.35 0.83 -10.89
C SER A 360 7.49 0.64 -9.90
N ALA A 361 7.64 1.52 -8.92
CA ALA A 361 8.67 1.45 -7.88
C ALA A 361 8.27 0.58 -6.67
N ALA A 362 6.99 0.18 -6.59
CA ALA A 362 6.44 -0.56 -5.44
C ALA A 362 7.17 -1.87 -5.15
N LEU A 363 7.68 -2.56 -6.20
CA LEU A 363 8.43 -3.80 -6.03
C LEU A 363 9.80 -3.54 -5.39
N SER A 364 10.52 -2.49 -5.78
CA SER A 364 11.77 -2.11 -5.09
C SER A 364 11.55 -1.73 -3.63
N GLY A 365 10.52 -0.92 -3.34
CA GLY A 365 10.14 -0.58 -1.96
C GLY A 365 9.74 -1.82 -1.14
N LEU A 366 9.03 -2.77 -1.77
CA LEU A 366 8.68 -4.03 -1.15
C LEU A 366 9.90 -4.92 -0.89
N ALA A 367 10.90 -4.95 -1.77
CA ALA A 367 12.12 -5.73 -1.54
C ALA A 367 12.89 -5.22 -0.32
N ILE A 368 13.00 -3.89 -0.16
CA ILE A 368 13.57 -3.26 1.03
C ILE A 368 12.79 -3.67 2.28
N ARG A 369 11.45 -3.54 2.26
CA ARG A 369 10.58 -3.97 3.35
C ARG A 369 10.86 -5.43 3.74
N ARG A 370 10.90 -6.34 2.76
CA ARG A 370 11.10 -7.77 3.00
C ARG A 370 12.48 -8.08 3.59
N GLY A 371 13.52 -7.35 3.17
CA GLY A 371 14.84 -7.44 3.78
C GLY A 371 14.83 -7.06 5.26
N ILE A 372 14.16 -5.96 5.61
CA ILE A 372 14.00 -5.52 7.00
C ILE A 372 13.19 -6.54 7.80
N GLU A 373 12.06 -7.00 7.28
CA GLU A 373 11.19 -7.99 7.97
C GLU A 373 11.95 -9.29 8.29
N LEU A 374 12.66 -9.85 7.32
CA LEU A 374 13.41 -11.09 7.52
C LEU A 374 14.55 -10.92 8.53
N ALA A 375 15.17 -9.74 8.62
CA ALA A 375 16.16 -9.45 9.66
C ALA A 375 15.49 -9.29 11.04
N LEU A 376 14.38 -8.57 11.12
CA LEU A 376 13.63 -8.38 12.36
C LEU A 376 13.08 -9.69 12.94
N GLU A 377 12.66 -10.63 12.09
CA GLU A 377 12.24 -11.96 12.53
C GLU A 377 13.36 -12.68 13.30
N GLU A 378 14.59 -12.67 12.77
CA GLU A 378 15.75 -13.25 13.46
C GLU A 378 16.12 -12.48 14.74
N ILE A 379 16.17 -11.15 14.66
CA ILE A 379 16.51 -10.29 15.79
C ILE A 379 15.52 -10.50 16.95
N ASN A 380 14.23 -10.51 16.66
CA ASN A 380 13.18 -10.70 17.67
C ASN A 380 13.19 -12.13 18.24
N GLN A 381 13.49 -13.16 17.43
CA GLN A 381 13.68 -14.53 17.93
C GLN A 381 14.86 -14.63 18.91
N GLN A 382 15.85 -13.74 18.79
CA GLN A 382 17.01 -13.65 19.69
C GLN A 382 16.79 -12.71 20.89
N GLY A 383 15.56 -12.26 21.13
CA GLY A 383 15.22 -11.37 22.25
C GLY A 383 15.11 -9.89 21.88
N GLY A 384 15.25 -9.55 20.59
CA GLY A 384 15.01 -8.19 20.09
C GLY A 384 16.17 -7.23 20.27
N ILE A 385 15.88 -5.92 20.25
CA ILE A 385 16.85 -4.86 20.51
C ILE A 385 16.60 -4.35 21.93
N LEU A 386 17.64 -4.27 22.76
CA LEU A 386 17.54 -3.91 24.18
C LEU A 386 16.58 -4.82 24.96
N GLY A 387 16.47 -6.09 24.56
CA GLY A 387 15.53 -7.06 25.15
C GLY A 387 14.06 -6.83 24.77
N LYS A 388 13.78 -5.99 23.76
CA LYS A 388 12.44 -5.57 23.35
C LYS A 388 12.14 -5.94 21.91
N GLU A 389 10.89 -6.34 21.66
CA GLU A 389 10.40 -6.62 20.31
C GLU A 389 10.47 -5.34 19.45
N VAL A 390 10.99 -5.49 18.23
CA VAL A 390 11.09 -4.41 17.25
C VAL A 390 10.09 -4.64 16.14
N ARG A 391 9.33 -3.60 15.80
CA ARG A 391 8.29 -3.63 14.77
C ARG A 391 8.61 -2.70 13.62
N LEU A 392 8.25 -3.12 12.42
CA LEU A 392 8.39 -2.31 11.22
C LEU A 392 7.15 -1.43 11.00
N MET A 393 7.36 -0.12 10.88
CA MET A 393 6.36 0.82 10.37
C MET A 393 6.74 1.24 8.96
N VAL A 394 5.88 1.01 7.98
CA VAL A 394 6.15 1.45 6.60
C VAL A 394 5.25 2.62 6.24
N ARG A 395 5.83 3.65 5.64
CA ARG A 395 5.15 4.81 5.06
C ARG A 395 5.51 4.94 3.59
N ASN A 396 4.57 5.48 2.83
CA ASN A 396 4.68 5.63 1.39
C ASN A 396 4.98 7.10 1.04
N ASN A 397 6.14 7.38 0.47
CA ASN A 397 6.49 8.70 -0.07
C ASN A 397 6.12 8.83 -1.56
N SER A 398 5.94 7.72 -2.28
CA SER A 398 5.64 7.68 -3.73
C SER A 398 6.64 8.44 -4.61
N MET A 399 7.93 8.46 -4.24
CA MET A 399 8.96 9.27 -4.90
C MET A 399 8.71 10.79 -4.82
N VAL A 400 7.83 11.27 -3.92
CA VAL A 400 7.49 12.70 -3.78
C VAL A 400 8.19 13.31 -2.55
N PRO A 401 9.10 14.28 -2.72
CA PRO A 401 9.88 14.86 -1.62
C PRO A 401 9.05 15.44 -0.46
N SER A 402 7.94 16.13 -0.76
CA SER A 402 7.08 16.71 0.28
C SER A 402 6.44 15.64 1.17
N ARG A 403 6.09 14.47 0.60
CA ARG A 403 5.54 13.36 1.38
C ARG A 403 6.60 12.72 2.28
N GLY A 404 7.84 12.61 1.81
CA GLY A 404 8.96 12.17 2.64
C GLY A 404 9.17 13.09 3.85
N LEU A 405 9.22 14.41 3.61
CA LEU A 405 9.28 15.41 4.67
C LEU A 405 8.13 15.29 5.69
N ASP A 406 6.89 15.12 5.23
CA ASP A 406 5.73 14.89 6.11
C ASP A 406 5.90 13.61 6.94
N ASN A 407 6.45 12.54 6.34
CA ASN A 407 6.72 11.28 7.01
C ASN A 407 7.80 11.44 8.08
N ILE A 408 8.92 12.11 7.78
CA ILE A 408 9.97 12.40 8.78
C ILE A 408 9.43 13.28 9.91
N ALA A 409 8.64 14.31 9.60
CA ALA A 409 8.03 15.18 10.60
C ALA A 409 7.11 14.40 11.55
N LEU A 410 6.33 13.45 11.03
CA LEU A 410 5.50 12.55 11.83
C LEU A 410 6.34 11.61 12.67
N LEU A 411 7.31 10.92 12.07
CA LEU A 411 8.16 9.93 12.73
C LEU A 411 9.00 10.55 13.87
N SER A 412 9.44 11.81 13.71
CA SER A 412 10.21 12.54 14.73
C SER A 412 9.44 12.80 16.03
N LYS A 413 8.11 12.65 16.02
CA LYS A 413 7.24 12.83 17.20
C LYS A 413 6.97 11.53 17.93
N LEU A 414 7.35 10.38 17.36
CA LEU A 414 7.10 9.07 17.95
C LEU A 414 8.21 8.69 18.93
N PRO A 415 7.88 8.27 20.16
CA PRO A 415 8.87 8.12 21.24
C PRO A 415 9.81 6.91 21.07
N ASN A 416 9.43 5.90 20.30
CA ASN A 416 10.12 4.60 20.27
C ASN A 416 10.77 4.27 18.92
N VAL A 417 10.99 5.26 18.05
CA VAL A 417 11.66 5.04 16.75
C VAL A 417 13.17 4.93 16.97
N LEU A 418 13.80 3.89 16.42
CA LEU A 418 15.26 3.66 16.47
C LEU A 418 15.99 4.23 15.25
N ALA A 419 15.36 4.14 14.09
CA ALA A 419 15.89 4.63 12.82
C ALA A 419 14.78 4.69 11.76
N VAL A 420 15.06 5.40 10.67
CA VAL A 420 14.23 5.45 9.46
C VAL A 420 15.04 4.91 8.28
N PHE A 421 14.57 3.82 7.68
CA PHE A 421 15.07 3.34 6.40
C PHE A 421 14.50 4.17 5.25
N SER A 422 15.31 4.47 4.25
CA SER A 422 14.86 5.16 3.04
C SER A 422 14.47 4.19 1.91
N GLY A 423 13.69 4.70 0.95
CA GLY A 423 13.39 4.04 -0.31
C GLY A 423 14.46 4.22 -1.40
N ILE A 424 14.01 4.15 -2.66
CA ILE A 424 14.88 4.20 -3.85
C ILE A 424 15.13 5.62 -4.34
N SER A 425 14.30 6.58 -3.95
CA SER A 425 14.30 7.93 -4.50
C SER A 425 15.34 8.84 -3.86
N SER A 426 16.49 9.02 -4.51
CA SER A 426 17.49 10.01 -4.09
C SER A 426 16.92 11.43 -3.92
N PRO A 427 16.05 11.95 -4.81
CA PRO A 427 15.43 13.27 -4.60
C PRO A 427 14.64 13.40 -3.30
N VAL A 428 13.99 12.32 -2.82
CA VAL A 428 13.28 12.34 -1.53
C VAL A 428 14.29 12.44 -0.39
N VAL A 429 15.27 11.53 -0.36
CA VAL A 429 16.30 11.50 0.70
C VAL A 429 17.07 12.82 0.78
N LEU A 430 17.44 13.40 -0.38
CA LEU A 430 18.14 14.68 -0.44
C LEU A 430 17.31 15.83 0.17
N ALA A 431 15.99 15.83 -0.03
CA ALA A 431 15.11 16.84 0.55
C ALA A 431 14.97 16.68 2.07
N GLU A 432 15.06 15.45 2.58
CA GLU A 432 14.92 15.12 3.99
C GLU A 432 16.17 15.47 4.83
N LEU A 433 17.34 15.62 4.20
CA LEU A 433 18.63 15.83 4.88
C LEU A 433 18.59 16.92 5.93
N ASN A 434 18.02 18.09 5.63
CA ASN A 434 17.99 19.19 6.61
C ASN A 434 17.15 18.83 7.82
N LEU A 435 15.92 18.35 7.60
CA LEU A 435 14.99 18.03 8.68
C LEU A 435 15.50 16.85 9.52
N LEU A 436 16.09 15.82 8.90
CA LEU A 436 16.59 14.66 9.63
C LEU A 436 17.73 15.06 10.58
N HIS A 437 18.65 15.94 10.15
CA HIS A 437 19.75 16.40 11.01
C HIS A 437 19.26 17.38 12.09
N GLU A 438 18.32 18.27 11.78
CA GLU A 438 17.68 19.15 12.76
C GLU A 438 17.02 18.34 13.89
N LYS A 439 16.34 17.24 13.53
CA LYS A 439 15.67 16.34 14.47
C LYS A 439 16.56 15.24 15.03
N LYS A 440 17.84 15.16 14.61
CA LYS A 440 18.79 14.08 14.97
C LYS A 440 18.23 12.68 14.68
N MET A 441 17.48 12.56 13.58
CA MET A 441 16.87 11.32 13.14
C MET A 441 17.91 10.46 12.40
N LEU A 442 18.15 9.24 12.88
CA LEU A 442 19.05 8.28 12.23
C LEU A 442 18.40 7.71 10.96
N MET A 443 19.04 7.91 9.80
CA MET A 443 18.57 7.41 8.52
C MET A 443 19.50 6.31 7.97
N LEU A 444 18.89 5.23 7.48
CA LEU A 444 19.55 4.07 6.91
C LEU A 444 19.15 3.91 5.44
N VAL A 445 20.12 3.91 4.54
CA VAL A 445 19.88 3.98 3.09
C VAL A 445 20.26 2.64 2.44
N PRO A 446 19.28 1.80 2.07
CA PRO A 446 19.55 0.53 1.38
C PRO A 446 19.59 0.66 -0.15
N TRP A 447 19.13 1.78 -0.72
CA TRP A 447 18.95 1.92 -2.17
C TRP A 447 19.35 3.27 -2.79
N ALA A 448 18.93 4.40 -2.22
CA ALA A 448 19.19 5.70 -2.84
C ALA A 448 20.69 5.97 -3.04
N ALA A 449 21.08 6.34 -4.27
CA ALA A 449 22.47 6.25 -4.72
C ALA A 449 23.24 7.58 -4.78
N ALA A 450 22.53 8.72 -4.71
CA ALA A 450 23.18 10.02 -4.88
C ALA A 450 24.32 10.24 -3.89
N THR A 451 25.49 10.64 -4.38
CA THR A 451 26.69 10.88 -3.57
C THR A 451 26.45 11.90 -2.44
N PRO A 452 25.71 13.00 -2.67
CA PRO A 452 25.44 13.98 -1.61
C PRO A 452 24.56 13.47 -0.47
N ILE A 453 23.95 12.27 -0.55
CA ILE A 453 23.15 11.72 0.55
C ILE A 453 24.00 11.49 1.80
N VAL A 454 25.19 10.91 1.63
CA VAL A 454 26.15 10.68 2.72
C VAL A 454 27.28 11.72 2.73
N SER A 455 27.54 12.37 1.58
CA SER A 455 28.48 13.50 1.47
C SER A 455 27.73 14.83 1.60
N ASN A 456 26.96 14.96 2.68
CA ASN A 456 25.96 16.01 2.88
C ASN A 456 26.49 17.24 3.65
N GLY A 457 27.72 17.19 4.16
CA GLY A 457 28.34 18.29 4.89
C GLY A 457 27.93 18.44 6.37
N TYR A 458 27.07 17.57 6.90
CA TYR A 458 26.68 17.61 8.32
C TYR A 458 27.70 16.90 9.21
N ALA A 459 27.86 17.40 10.45
CA ALA A 459 28.69 16.79 11.49
C ALA A 459 28.02 16.95 12.88
N PRO A 460 27.65 15.86 13.57
CA PRO A 460 27.66 14.48 13.08
C PRO A 460 26.66 14.29 11.93
N ASN A 461 26.99 13.40 10.99
CA ASN A 461 26.08 13.00 9.93
C ASN A 461 25.25 11.80 10.41
N PHE A 462 23.93 11.89 10.25
CA PHE A 462 22.96 10.91 10.71
C PHE A 462 22.51 9.90 9.63
N VAL A 463 23.21 9.86 8.49
CA VAL A 463 22.82 9.03 7.33
C VAL A 463 23.86 7.96 7.04
N PHE A 464 23.52 6.68 7.15
CA PHE A 464 24.40 5.55 6.82
C PHE A 464 23.86 4.76 5.65
N ARG A 465 24.74 4.31 4.75
CA ARG A 465 24.34 3.65 3.52
C ARG A 465 25.01 2.30 3.31
N VAL A 466 24.19 1.31 2.95
CA VAL A 466 24.60 0.08 2.27
C VAL A 466 23.90 0.12 0.92
N SER A 467 24.54 0.75 -0.05
CA SER A 467 24.00 0.90 -1.39
C SER A 467 25.07 1.41 -2.34
N VAL A 468 24.70 1.63 -3.60
CA VAL A 468 25.59 2.26 -4.55
C VAL A 468 25.80 3.71 -4.20
N ARG A 469 27.01 4.20 -4.46
CA ARG A 469 27.36 5.60 -4.50
C ARG A 469 27.57 6.01 -5.94
N ASP A 470 26.89 7.05 -6.40
CA ASP A 470 26.99 7.51 -7.80
C ASP A 470 28.44 7.81 -8.22
N GLU A 471 29.30 8.28 -7.32
CA GLU A 471 30.74 8.48 -7.58
C GLU A 471 31.46 7.17 -7.95
N TYR A 472 31.17 6.09 -7.23
CA TYR A 472 31.74 4.76 -7.52
C TYR A 472 31.05 4.10 -8.71
N ALA A 473 29.74 4.33 -8.88
CA ALA A 473 29.01 3.85 -10.06
C ALA A 473 29.50 4.53 -11.33
N ALA A 474 29.83 5.83 -11.29
CA ALA A 474 30.37 6.54 -12.42
C ALA A 474 31.67 5.87 -12.91
N GLN A 475 32.57 5.52 -11.98
CA GLN A 475 33.77 4.76 -12.32
C GLN A 475 33.43 3.40 -12.96
N PHE A 476 32.58 2.61 -12.30
CA PHE A 476 32.24 1.26 -12.75
C PHE A 476 31.51 1.25 -14.12
N LEU A 477 30.50 2.10 -14.29
CA LEU A 477 29.73 2.25 -15.51
C LEU A 477 30.60 2.74 -16.67
N LEU A 478 31.46 3.71 -16.41
CA LEU A 478 32.36 4.24 -17.43
C LEU A 478 33.43 3.22 -17.84
N GLU A 479 34.00 2.48 -16.90
CA GLU A 479 34.91 1.37 -17.19
C GLU A 479 34.25 0.30 -18.07
N GLY A 480 32.98 -0.04 -17.79
CA GLY A 480 32.18 -0.91 -18.65
C GLY A 480 32.00 -0.32 -20.05
N ALA A 481 31.52 0.92 -20.14
CA ALA A 481 31.23 1.59 -21.41
C ALA A 481 32.47 1.73 -22.31
N LEU A 482 33.62 2.09 -21.74
CA LEU A 482 34.88 2.25 -22.48
C LEU A 482 35.44 0.94 -23.02
N LYS A 483 35.08 -0.22 -22.45
CA LYS A 483 35.40 -1.53 -23.06
C LYS A 483 34.64 -1.77 -24.37
N ALA A 484 33.47 -1.15 -24.53
CA ALA A 484 32.70 -1.23 -25.77
C ALA A 484 33.13 -0.17 -26.79
N SER A 485 33.35 1.08 -26.37
CA SER A 485 33.83 2.17 -27.23
C SER A 485 34.22 3.42 -26.43
N ASP A 486 35.14 4.22 -26.97
CA ASP A 486 35.43 5.59 -26.50
C ASP A 486 34.31 6.60 -26.80
N LYS A 487 33.38 6.29 -27.71
CA LYS A 487 32.23 7.14 -28.06
C LYS A 487 31.07 6.92 -27.10
N VAL A 488 31.22 7.37 -25.86
CA VAL A 488 30.22 7.21 -24.79
C VAL A 488 29.30 8.43 -24.71
N GLY A 489 27.99 8.22 -24.84
CA GLY A 489 26.95 9.22 -24.58
C GLY A 489 26.32 9.05 -23.20
N PHE A 490 25.83 10.14 -22.60
CA PHE A 490 25.10 10.11 -21.34
C PHE A 490 23.62 10.41 -21.57
N PHE A 491 22.73 9.62 -20.98
CA PHE A 491 21.29 9.80 -21.03
C PHE A 491 20.72 9.78 -19.61
N LEU A 492 20.43 10.96 -19.06
CA LEU A 492 20.29 11.17 -17.63
C LEU A 492 18.93 11.80 -17.28
N VAL A 493 18.30 11.33 -16.20
CA VAL A 493 17.09 11.94 -15.66
C VAL A 493 17.38 13.34 -15.09
N ASN A 494 16.52 14.31 -15.34
CA ASN A 494 16.70 15.70 -14.92
C ASN A 494 16.23 15.93 -13.48
N ASN A 495 16.97 15.40 -12.51
CA ASN A 495 16.73 15.59 -11.08
C ASN A 495 18.04 15.47 -10.26
N GLY A 496 17.95 15.52 -8.92
CA GLY A 496 19.11 15.41 -8.03
C GLY A 496 19.96 14.14 -8.24
N TRP A 497 19.35 13.02 -8.63
CA TRP A 497 20.08 11.78 -8.91
C TRP A 497 20.85 11.83 -10.23
N GLY A 498 20.23 12.32 -11.31
CA GLY A 498 20.93 12.47 -12.58
C GLY A 498 22.00 13.55 -12.54
N ARG A 499 21.83 14.62 -11.75
CA ARG A 499 22.88 15.61 -11.49
C ARG A 499 24.09 15.02 -10.76
N SER A 500 23.85 14.20 -9.74
CA SER A 500 24.91 13.47 -9.02
C SER A 500 25.68 12.52 -9.94
N ASN A 501 24.97 11.79 -10.82
CA ASN A 501 25.60 10.95 -11.84
C ASN A 501 26.40 11.76 -12.87
N PHE A 502 25.86 12.89 -13.36
CA PHE A 502 26.57 13.76 -14.29
C PHE A 502 27.89 14.24 -13.69
N GLU A 503 27.88 14.71 -12.44
CA GLU A 503 29.08 15.16 -11.75
C GLU A 503 30.14 14.04 -11.65
N GLY A 504 29.74 12.85 -11.20
CA GLY A 504 30.65 11.70 -11.08
C GLY A 504 31.22 11.26 -12.43
N LEU A 505 30.35 11.13 -13.44
CA LEU A 505 30.75 10.72 -14.79
C LEU A 505 31.66 11.75 -15.47
N SER A 506 31.36 13.05 -15.32
CA SER A 506 32.19 14.12 -15.88
C SER A 506 33.57 14.16 -15.24
N LYS A 507 33.68 14.05 -13.90
CA LYS A 507 34.96 13.99 -13.20
C LYS A 507 35.80 12.79 -13.66
N GLU A 508 35.17 11.63 -13.83
CA GLU A 508 35.89 10.42 -14.21
C GLU A 508 36.27 10.37 -15.70
N MET A 509 35.47 10.99 -16.57
CA MET A 509 35.85 11.29 -17.95
C MET A 509 37.09 12.20 -18.01
N GLU A 510 37.07 13.30 -17.26
CA GLU A 510 38.17 14.27 -17.19
C GLU A 510 39.47 13.61 -16.71
N LYS A 511 39.41 12.84 -15.61
CA LYS A 511 40.54 12.09 -15.07
C LYS A 511 41.16 11.14 -16.11
N ARG A 512 40.34 10.56 -16.99
CA ARG A 512 40.76 9.63 -18.05
C ARG A 512 41.02 10.32 -19.39
N LYS A 513 40.92 11.65 -19.45
CA LYS A 513 41.11 12.47 -20.66
C LYS A 513 40.15 12.12 -21.80
N TYR A 514 38.93 11.70 -21.47
CA TYR A 514 37.83 11.51 -22.42
C TYR A 514 36.83 12.68 -22.34
N GLN A 515 35.99 12.79 -23.36
CA GLN A 515 34.84 13.68 -23.39
C GLN A 515 33.61 12.88 -23.80
N PRO A 516 32.42 13.13 -23.20
CA PRO A 516 31.22 12.45 -23.63
C PRO A 516 30.85 12.87 -25.06
N THR A 517 30.47 11.90 -25.90
CA THR A 517 29.96 12.15 -27.26
C THR A 517 28.76 13.10 -27.26
N GLY A 518 27.98 13.04 -26.19
CA GLY A 518 26.91 13.99 -25.91
C GLY A 518 26.23 13.65 -24.60
N VAL A 519 25.48 14.62 -24.09
CA VAL A 519 24.67 14.47 -22.88
C VAL A 519 23.25 14.83 -23.23
N GLN A 520 22.30 13.97 -22.88
CA GLN A 520 20.87 14.20 -23.05
C GLN A 520 20.17 14.07 -21.71
N TRP A 521 19.28 15.02 -21.45
CA TRP A 521 18.47 15.07 -20.24
C TRP A 521 17.01 14.78 -20.58
N PHE A 522 16.35 13.98 -19.76
CA PHE A 522 14.92 13.73 -19.86
C PHE A 522 14.22 14.00 -18.53
N ASP A 523 12.96 14.41 -18.59
CA ASP A 523 12.18 14.68 -17.39
C ASP A 523 11.46 13.41 -16.91
N TRP A 524 11.14 13.35 -15.62
CA TRP A 524 10.37 12.26 -15.05
C TRP A 524 8.97 12.20 -15.68
N GLY A 525 8.54 11.02 -16.13
CA GLY A 525 7.29 10.82 -16.86
C GLY A 525 7.35 11.22 -18.34
N GLU A 526 8.52 11.57 -18.89
CA GLU A 526 8.65 11.93 -20.30
C GLU A 526 8.28 10.77 -21.22
N LYS A 527 7.33 11.02 -22.14
CA LYS A 527 6.75 9.97 -23.00
C LYS A 527 7.51 9.72 -24.30
N ASN A 528 8.24 10.70 -24.81
CA ASN A 528 8.91 10.62 -26.10
C ASN A 528 10.39 11.05 -26.00
N MET A 529 11.29 10.10 -26.23
CA MET A 529 12.74 10.29 -26.13
C MET A 529 13.46 10.18 -27.48
N GLU A 530 12.72 10.04 -28.59
CA GLU A 530 13.28 9.69 -29.90
C GLU A 530 14.29 10.73 -30.40
N THR A 531 13.97 12.02 -30.31
CA THR A 531 14.87 13.09 -30.75
C THR A 531 16.16 13.09 -29.94
N LYS A 532 16.09 12.85 -28.62
CA LYS A 532 17.25 12.84 -27.74
C LYS A 532 18.16 11.64 -28.03
N ILE A 533 17.58 10.45 -28.23
CA ILE A 533 18.31 9.25 -28.62
C ILE A 533 19.00 9.46 -29.98
N ARG A 534 18.25 9.97 -30.96
CA ARG A 534 18.77 10.28 -32.30
C ARG A 534 19.95 11.25 -32.25
N ASN A 535 19.89 12.26 -31.38
CA ASN A 535 20.99 13.22 -31.22
C ASN A 535 22.29 12.54 -30.74
N LEU A 536 22.23 11.59 -29.81
CA LEU A 536 23.42 10.83 -29.39
C LEU A 536 23.97 9.95 -30.52
N ILE A 537 23.08 9.25 -31.23
CA ILE A 537 23.46 8.36 -32.34
C ILE A 537 24.09 9.16 -33.48
N ASN A 538 23.49 10.31 -33.85
CA ASN A 538 24.01 11.19 -34.90
C ASN A 538 25.38 11.80 -34.54
N ARG A 539 25.67 11.97 -33.25
CA ARG A 539 26.99 12.38 -32.76
C ARG A 539 28.01 11.22 -32.71
N GLY A 540 27.58 10.01 -33.06
CA GLY A 540 28.43 8.83 -33.16
C GLY A 540 28.53 8.02 -31.87
N ALA A 541 27.60 8.17 -30.92
CA ALA A 541 27.62 7.36 -29.70
C ALA A 541 27.52 5.86 -30.04
N LYS A 542 28.41 5.05 -29.46
CA LYS A 542 28.45 3.58 -29.61
C LYS A 542 28.21 2.86 -28.28
N ALA A 543 28.39 3.57 -27.17
CA ALA A 543 27.91 3.16 -25.85
C ALA A 543 27.10 4.30 -25.23
N ILE A 544 26.06 3.97 -24.47
CA ILE A 544 25.25 4.94 -23.73
C ILE A 544 25.22 4.53 -22.26
N ILE A 545 25.59 5.45 -21.37
CA ILE A 545 25.32 5.32 -19.94
C ILE A 545 23.93 5.88 -19.67
N PHE A 546 23.02 5.03 -19.19
CA PHE A 546 21.63 5.39 -18.91
C PHE A 546 21.38 5.49 -17.40
N VAL A 547 20.82 6.62 -16.98
CA VAL A 547 20.42 6.87 -15.58
C VAL A 547 18.95 7.26 -15.56
N GLY A 548 18.09 6.30 -15.25
CA GLY A 548 16.64 6.45 -15.27
C GLY A 548 15.92 5.32 -14.55
N ASN A 549 14.61 5.51 -14.38
CA ASN A 549 13.73 4.53 -13.74
C ASN A 549 13.00 3.68 -14.77
N ALA A 550 12.33 2.63 -14.30
CA ALA A 550 11.65 1.63 -15.13
C ALA A 550 10.73 2.19 -16.22
N VAL A 551 9.91 3.21 -15.91
CA VAL A 551 8.93 3.78 -16.85
C VAL A 551 9.64 4.46 -18.02
N GLU A 552 10.62 5.32 -17.72
CA GLU A 552 11.40 6.02 -18.74
C GLU A 552 12.35 5.06 -19.46
N GLY A 553 12.91 4.09 -18.72
CA GLY A 553 13.73 3.00 -19.25
C GLY A 553 13.00 2.22 -20.35
N GLU A 554 11.74 1.84 -20.13
CA GLU A 554 10.90 1.15 -21.13
C GLU A 554 10.81 1.96 -22.44
N LYS A 555 10.58 3.27 -22.33
CA LYS A 555 10.50 4.17 -23.51
C LYS A 555 11.84 4.32 -24.20
N PHE A 556 12.91 4.46 -23.43
CA PHE A 556 14.27 4.55 -23.93
C PHE A 556 14.67 3.30 -24.72
N VAL A 557 14.53 2.11 -24.14
CA VAL A 557 14.93 0.86 -24.79
C VAL A 557 14.05 0.52 -26.00
N THR A 558 12.75 0.79 -25.92
CA THR A 558 11.82 0.58 -27.04
C THR A 558 12.16 1.48 -28.24
N ALA A 559 12.50 2.74 -27.99
CA ALA A 559 12.93 3.65 -29.04
C ALA A 559 14.30 3.26 -29.61
N LEU A 560 15.24 2.85 -28.75
CA LEU A 560 16.58 2.42 -29.16
C LEU A 560 16.56 1.16 -30.03
N ALA A 561 15.68 0.20 -29.72
CA ALA A 561 15.53 -1.06 -30.45
C ALA A 561 15.01 -0.92 -31.90
N ARG A 562 14.68 0.30 -32.35
CA ARG A 562 14.30 0.60 -33.74
C ARG A 562 15.51 0.83 -34.66
N TYR A 563 16.69 1.06 -34.09
CA TYR A 563 17.92 1.22 -34.86
C TYR A 563 18.49 -0.17 -35.20
N GLU A 564 19.04 -0.32 -36.40
CA GLU A 564 19.63 -1.58 -36.86
C GLU A 564 20.84 -2.01 -36.02
N ASN A 565 21.68 -1.03 -35.63
CA ASN A 565 22.87 -1.22 -34.81
C ASN A 565 22.81 -0.30 -33.59
N PRO A 566 21.96 -0.61 -32.59
CA PRO A 566 21.81 0.23 -31.42
C PRO A 566 23.10 0.26 -30.57
N PRO A 567 23.49 1.41 -29.99
CA PRO A 567 24.56 1.49 -29.01
C PRO A 567 24.38 0.52 -27.84
N VAL A 568 25.49 0.00 -27.29
CA VAL A 568 25.46 -0.81 -26.05
C VAL A 568 25.03 0.09 -24.89
N VAL A 569 24.12 -0.38 -24.06
CA VAL A 569 23.58 0.38 -22.92
C VAL A 569 24.17 -0.13 -21.62
N TYR A 570 24.80 0.77 -20.87
CA TYR A 570 25.24 0.56 -19.50
C TYR A 570 24.31 1.34 -18.57
N SER A 571 23.32 0.65 -18.03
CA SER A 571 22.31 1.23 -17.17
C SER A 571 22.74 1.22 -15.72
N HIS A 572 22.50 2.34 -15.03
CA HIS A 572 22.36 2.31 -13.58
C HIS A 572 21.14 1.44 -13.19
N TRP A 573 21.04 1.04 -11.93
CA TRP A 573 20.02 0.10 -11.46
C TRP A 573 18.58 0.59 -11.33
N GLY A 574 18.25 1.83 -11.71
CA GLY A 574 16.90 2.41 -11.51
C GLY A 574 15.79 1.71 -12.30
N ILE A 575 16.14 0.97 -13.36
CA ILE A 575 15.20 0.16 -14.15
C ILE A 575 14.80 -1.16 -13.47
N THR A 576 15.51 -1.55 -12.40
CA THR A 576 15.31 -2.83 -11.72
C THR A 576 14.19 -2.76 -10.67
N GLY A 577 13.76 -3.91 -10.16
CA GLY A 577 12.71 -3.98 -9.14
C GLY A 577 11.36 -3.44 -9.61
N SER A 578 10.98 -3.79 -10.84
CA SER A 578 9.78 -3.31 -11.51
C SER A 578 9.34 -4.31 -12.58
N THR A 579 8.26 -3.99 -13.30
CA THR A 579 7.80 -4.75 -14.49
C THR A 579 8.51 -4.31 -15.79
N PHE A 580 9.64 -3.58 -15.70
CA PHE A 580 10.42 -3.11 -16.85
C PHE A 580 10.73 -4.23 -17.85
N ALA A 581 11.20 -5.37 -17.37
CA ALA A 581 11.63 -6.46 -18.21
C ALA A 581 10.47 -7.09 -19.00
N GLU A 582 9.33 -7.29 -18.34
CA GLU A 582 8.11 -7.80 -18.96
C GLU A 582 7.61 -6.84 -20.05
N ARG A 583 7.58 -5.53 -19.75
CA ARG A 583 7.10 -4.51 -20.70
C ARG A 583 8.06 -4.24 -21.84
N SER A 584 9.34 -4.55 -21.66
CA SER A 584 10.40 -4.30 -22.64
C SER A 584 10.91 -5.57 -23.33
N ALA A 585 10.25 -6.73 -23.17
CA ALA A 585 10.75 -8.02 -23.62
C ALA A 585 11.23 -8.01 -25.09
N ASN A 586 10.40 -7.51 -26.00
CA ASN A 586 10.74 -7.42 -27.43
C ASN A 586 11.91 -6.46 -27.73
N ALA A 587 12.05 -5.39 -26.93
CA ALA A 587 13.16 -4.45 -27.10
C ALA A 587 14.46 -5.05 -26.56
N LEU A 588 14.39 -5.81 -25.46
CA LEU A 588 15.54 -6.46 -24.82
C LEU A 588 16.20 -7.52 -25.69
N GLU A 589 15.48 -8.10 -26.66
CA GLU A 589 16.06 -9.03 -27.66
C GLU A 589 16.99 -8.33 -28.66
N LYS A 590 16.85 -7.00 -28.83
CA LYS A 590 17.57 -6.23 -29.87
C LYS A 590 18.66 -5.33 -29.32
N ILE A 591 18.79 -5.21 -28.01
CA ILE A 591 19.72 -4.29 -27.36
C ILE A 591 20.67 -5.05 -26.43
N ASP A 592 21.95 -4.72 -26.47
CA ASP A 592 22.89 -5.14 -25.42
C ASP A 592 22.71 -4.19 -24.23
N LEU A 593 21.89 -4.60 -23.27
CA LEU A 593 21.63 -3.88 -22.02
C LEU A 593 22.34 -4.56 -20.86
N ARG A 594 23.27 -3.83 -20.25
CA ARG A 594 23.99 -4.22 -19.04
C ARG A 594 23.57 -3.33 -17.90
N VAL A 595 23.25 -3.93 -16.76
CA VAL A 595 22.68 -3.23 -15.61
C VAL A 595 23.61 -3.40 -14.42
N LEU A 596 23.98 -2.29 -13.78
CA LEU A 596 24.71 -2.33 -12.52
C LEU A 596 23.87 -3.05 -11.46
N GLN A 597 24.46 -4.01 -10.74
CA GLN A 597 23.93 -4.64 -9.55
C GLN A 597 25.02 -4.76 -8.48
N THR A 598 24.61 -5.08 -7.25
CA THR A 598 25.51 -5.38 -6.12
C THR A 598 25.31 -6.78 -5.59
N PHE A 599 24.15 -7.40 -5.84
CA PHE A 599 23.80 -8.69 -5.27
C PHE A 599 22.87 -9.49 -6.18
N SER A 600 22.99 -10.80 -6.14
CA SER A 600 22.03 -11.73 -6.75
C SER A 600 21.94 -13.00 -5.91
N PHE A 601 20.74 -13.59 -5.84
CA PHE A 601 20.54 -14.94 -5.32
C PHE A 601 20.88 -16.02 -6.36
N ILE A 602 20.95 -15.67 -7.64
CA ILE A 602 21.18 -16.61 -8.73
C ILE A 602 22.64 -17.06 -8.70
N GLY A 603 22.86 -18.36 -8.49
CA GLY A 603 24.18 -18.96 -8.43
C GLY A 603 25.04 -18.42 -7.29
N ASN A 604 24.43 -17.95 -6.19
CA ASN A 604 25.16 -17.44 -5.03
C ASN A 604 25.37 -18.54 -4.00
N ASP A 605 26.64 -18.88 -3.75
CA ASP A 605 27.02 -19.96 -2.86
C ASP A 605 27.28 -19.53 -1.42
N ASN A 606 27.17 -18.24 -1.10
CA ASN A 606 27.29 -17.76 0.28
C ASN A 606 26.24 -18.46 1.17
N PRO A 607 26.65 -19.19 2.23
CA PRO A 607 25.72 -19.89 3.13
C PRO A 607 24.65 -18.96 3.74
N ALA A 608 25.02 -17.73 4.09
CA ALA A 608 24.07 -16.76 4.64
C ALA A 608 23.03 -16.32 3.59
N ALA A 609 23.44 -16.14 2.34
CA ALA A 609 22.52 -15.83 1.24
C ALA A 609 21.57 -17.01 0.94
N LYS A 610 22.05 -18.25 0.99
CA LYS A 610 21.21 -19.46 0.84
C LYS A 610 20.19 -19.59 1.97
N ALA A 611 20.60 -19.34 3.21
CA ALA A 611 19.70 -19.36 4.36
C ALA A 611 18.62 -18.27 4.25
N LEU A 612 19.01 -17.05 3.88
CA LEU A 612 18.06 -15.95 3.65
C LEU A 612 17.08 -16.28 2.53
N MET A 613 17.56 -16.85 1.41
CA MET A 613 16.71 -17.26 0.29
C MET A 613 15.68 -18.32 0.70
N ALA A 614 16.09 -19.32 1.49
CA ALA A 614 15.17 -20.36 1.98
C ALA A 614 14.05 -19.77 2.85
N ARG A 615 14.38 -18.84 3.76
CA ARG A 615 13.36 -18.14 4.56
C ARG A 615 12.47 -17.24 3.71
N TYR A 616 13.04 -16.56 2.71
CA TYR A 616 12.27 -15.75 1.78
C TYR A 616 11.23 -16.60 1.03
N HIS A 617 11.62 -17.81 0.59
CA HIS A 617 10.74 -18.78 -0.06
C HIS A 617 9.59 -19.22 0.86
N ASP A 618 9.92 -19.63 2.09
CA ASP A 618 8.93 -20.03 3.09
C ASP A 618 7.94 -18.90 3.40
N ARG A 619 8.45 -17.68 3.66
CA ARG A 619 7.63 -16.54 4.08
C ARG A 619 6.73 -16.01 2.98
N TYR A 620 7.25 -15.91 1.75
CA TYR A 620 6.60 -15.19 0.65
C TYR A 620 6.09 -16.11 -0.46
N GLY A 621 6.16 -17.44 -0.29
CA GLY A 621 5.59 -18.42 -1.22
C GLY A 621 6.32 -18.49 -2.56
N THR A 622 7.62 -18.17 -2.58
CA THR A 622 8.46 -18.27 -3.76
C THR A 622 9.27 -19.57 -3.74
N THR A 623 9.85 -19.99 -4.86
CA THR A 623 10.51 -21.31 -4.96
C THR A 623 11.92 -21.27 -5.57
N LYS A 624 12.23 -20.22 -6.32
CA LYS A 624 13.51 -20.07 -7.02
C LYS A 624 14.08 -18.67 -6.77
N GLY A 625 15.41 -18.54 -6.82
CA GLY A 625 16.07 -17.24 -6.70
C GLY A 625 15.63 -16.21 -7.75
N THR A 626 15.14 -16.67 -8.91
CA THR A 626 14.54 -15.83 -9.97
C THR A 626 13.20 -15.20 -9.57
N ASP A 627 12.49 -15.78 -8.61
CA ASP A 627 11.21 -15.26 -8.10
C ASP A 627 11.43 -14.06 -7.15
N ILE A 628 12.67 -13.84 -6.69
CA ILE A 628 13.04 -12.76 -5.78
C ILE A 628 13.38 -11.51 -6.61
N PHE A 629 12.42 -10.61 -6.73
CA PHE A 629 12.62 -9.31 -7.35
C PHE A 629 13.56 -8.42 -6.53
N ALA A 630 14.32 -7.57 -7.22
CA ALA A 630 15.19 -6.57 -6.61
C ALA A 630 16.09 -7.10 -5.46
N PRO A 631 16.87 -8.17 -5.70
CA PRO A 631 17.57 -8.89 -4.64
C PRO A 631 18.55 -8.02 -3.85
N SER A 632 19.14 -7.00 -4.49
CA SER A 632 19.98 -5.98 -3.85
C SER A 632 19.25 -5.22 -2.74
N GLY A 633 17.99 -4.82 -2.95
CA GLY A 633 17.21 -4.11 -1.93
C GLY A 633 16.95 -4.99 -0.69
N THR A 634 16.65 -6.27 -0.91
CA THR A 634 16.47 -7.25 0.18
C THR A 634 17.76 -7.43 0.96
N ALA A 635 18.88 -7.72 0.27
CA ALA A 635 20.17 -8.00 0.91
C ALA A 635 20.72 -6.79 1.68
N HIS A 636 20.68 -5.60 1.08
CA HIS A 636 21.18 -4.38 1.71
C HIS A 636 20.38 -4.03 2.96
N ALA A 637 19.04 -4.09 2.89
CA ALA A 637 18.19 -3.74 4.01
C ALA A 637 18.31 -4.77 5.15
N TYR A 638 18.46 -6.05 4.81
CA TYR A 638 18.73 -7.12 5.77
C TYR A 638 20.04 -6.89 6.54
N ASP A 639 21.15 -6.67 5.82
CA ASP A 639 22.46 -6.42 6.44
C ASP A 639 22.45 -5.14 7.28
N LEU A 640 21.85 -4.07 6.76
CA LEU A 640 21.80 -2.77 7.44
C LEU A 640 20.92 -2.79 8.70
N MET A 641 19.86 -3.61 8.74
CA MET A 641 19.04 -3.82 9.94
C MET A 641 19.81 -4.58 11.03
N HIS A 642 20.58 -5.60 10.68
CA HIS A 642 21.46 -6.28 11.64
C HIS A 642 22.54 -5.35 12.20
N MET A 643 23.16 -4.52 11.34
CA MET A 643 24.12 -3.52 11.78
C MET A 643 23.49 -2.47 12.73
N LEU A 644 22.26 -2.04 12.45
CA LEU A 644 21.49 -1.18 13.37
C LEU A 644 21.27 -1.86 14.72
N ALA A 645 20.88 -3.14 14.73
CA ALA A 645 20.64 -3.89 15.97
C ALA A 645 21.91 -4.00 16.82
N ILE A 646 23.06 -4.28 16.19
CA ILE A 646 24.37 -4.31 16.87
C ILE A 646 24.68 -2.95 17.50
N ALA A 647 24.56 -1.87 16.72
CA ALA A 647 24.85 -0.52 17.20
C ALA A 647 23.90 -0.08 18.32
N ALA A 648 22.61 -0.35 18.19
CA ALA A 648 21.61 0.00 19.21
C ALA A 648 21.82 -0.76 20.53
N ASN A 649 22.12 -2.06 20.45
CA ASN A 649 22.44 -2.86 21.64
C ASN A 649 23.72 -2.38 22.32
N LYS A 650 24.75 -2.02 21.54
CA LYS A 650 26.01 -1.47 22.07
C LYS A 650 25.82 -0.09 22.70
N ALA A 651 24.95 0.74 22.13
CA ALA A 651 24.58 2.04 22.70
C ALA A 651 23.80 1.91 24.01
N GLY A 652 23.10 0.78 24.22
CA GLY A 652 22.31 0.53 25.43
C GLY A 652 21.09 1.46 25.59
N SER A 653 20.68 2.13 24.49
CA SER A 653 19.70 3.22 24.50
C SER A 653 18.94 3.30 23.17
N THR A 654 17.73 3.87 23.19
CA THR A 654 16.96 4.23 22.00
C THR A 654 17.31 5.62 21.45
N ASP A 655 18.23 6.36 22.10
CA ASP A 655 18.70 7.66 21.63
C ASP A 655 19.47 7.51 20.30
N MET A 656 18.89 8.02 19.22
CA MET A 656 19.45 7.96 17.88
C MET A 656 20.84 8.60 17.77
N ALA A 657 21.19 9.58 18.61
CA ALA A 657 22.54 10.16 18.61
C ALA A 657 23.58 9.19 19.19
N ALA A 658 23.23 8.43 20.22
CA ALA A 658 24.08 7.37 20.76
C ALA A 658 24.23 6.21 19.75
N ILE A 659 23.13 5.80 19.10
CA ILE A 659 23.15 4.77 18.06
C ILE A 659 24.00 5.23 16.86
N GLN A 660 23.85 6.48 16.41
CA GLN A 660 24.66 7.08 15.35
C GLN A 660 26.15 6.95 15.64
N LYS A 661 26.57 7.23 16.88
CA LYS A 661 27.97 7.09 17.29
C LYS A 661 28.43 5.64 17.20
N GLU A 662 27.65 4.68 17.69
CA GLU A 662 28.01 3.26 17.62
C GLU A 662 28.05 2.73 16.18
N MET A 663 27.17 3.23 15.29
CA MET A 663 27.23 2.92 13.86
C MET A 663 28.58 3.32 13.25
N THR A 664 29.12 4.51 13.57
CA THR A 664 30.45 4.93 13.08
C THR A 664 31.60 4.07 13.61
N GLN A 665 31.39 3.37 14.74
CA GLN A 665 32.38 2.54 15.42
C GLN A 665 32.22 1.04 15.11
N LEU A 666 31.28 0.66 14.24
CA LEU A 666 31.06 -0.73 13.90
C LEU A 666 32.31 -1.29 13.23
N GLU A 667 33.00 -2.23 13.87
CA GLU A 667 34.29 -2.76 13.37
C GLU A 667 34.10 -3.92 12.40
N TYR A 668 33.07 -4.74 12.60
CA TYR A 668 32.90 -5.99 11.87
C TYR A 668 31.43 -6.42 11.83
N TYR A 669 30.97 -6.88 10.66
CA TYR A 669 29.71 -7.58 10.49
C TYR A 669 29.81 -8.56 9.32
N GLN A 670 29.37 -9.81 9.50
CA GLN A 670 29.32 -10.80 8.44
C GLN A 670 27.90 -10.85 7.86
N GLY A 671 27.68 -10.13 6.76
CA GLY A 671 26.38 -10.05 6.11
C GLY A 671 26.17 -11.06 4.99
N VAL A 672 24.98 -11.03 4.40
CA VAL A 672 24.64 -11.84 3.22
C VAL A 672 25.28 -11.29 1.96
N MET A 673 25.43 -9.96 1.87
CA MET A 673 26.07 -9.33 0.72
C MET A 673 27.58 -9.55 0.74
N LYS A 674 28.21 -9.22 1.87
CA LYS A 674 29.65 -9.34 2.08
C LYS A 674 30.01 -9.37 3.57
N THR A 675 31.28 -9.62 3.82
CA THR A 675 31.89 -9.32 5.13
C THR A 675 32.28 -7.85 5.19
N TYR A 676 31.67 -7.11 6.10
CA TYR A 676 31.95 -5.70 6.36
C TYR A 676 33.04 -5.56 7.41
N ARG A 677 34.06 -4.75 7.11
CA ARG A 677 35.15 -4.40 8.03
C ARG A 677 35.21 -2.89 8.14
N SER A 678 34.85 -2.36 9.30
CA SER A 678 34.72 -0.92 9.53
C SER A 678 33.85 -0.20 8.48
N PRO A 679 32.62 -0.70 8.19
CA PRO A 679 31.80 -0.24 7.05
C PRO A 679 31.51 1.26 7.03
N PHE A 680 31.54 1.93 8.19
CA PHE A 680 31.16 3.33 8.30
C PHE A 680 32.31 4.23 8.80
N LYS A 681 33.55 3.71 8.81
CA LYS A 681 34.71 4.45 9.27
C LYS A 681 35.23 5.36 8.16
N GLY A 682 35.34 6.66 8.44
CA GLY A 682 35.81 7.68 7.50
C GLY A 682 34.74 8.12 6.48
N THR A 683 33.92 7.19 6.01
CA THR A 683 32.75 7.44 5.17
C THR A 683 31.54 6.71 5.72
N GLN A 684 30.36 7.33 5.73
CA GLN A 684 29.11 6.66 6.13
C GLN A 684 28.50 5.81 5.00
N ASP A 685 29.36 5.13 4.25
CA ASP A 685 29.06 4.40 3.01
C ASP A 685 29.80 3.07 3.04
N ALA A 686 29.07 1.95 3.04
CA ALA A 686 29.64 0.63 3.32
C ALA A 686 30.13 -0.11 2.07
N LEU A 687 29.71 0.32 0.89
CA LEU A 687 30.03 -0.33 -0.38
C LEU A 687 31.02 0.48 -1.19
N THR A 688 31.83 -0.24 -1.94
CA THR A 688 32.81 0.30 -2.88
C THR A 688 32.50 -0.20 -4.29
N LYS A 689 33.20 0.33 -5.30
CA LYS A 689 33.05 -0.14 -6.69
C LYS A 689 33.33 -1.64 -6.86
N ASP A 690 34.16 -2.24 -6.00
CA ASP A 690 34.55 -3.65 -6.10
C ASP A 690 33.41 -4.59 -5.67
N ASP A 691 32.36 -4.02 -5.08
CA ASP A 691 31.12 -4.72 -4.74
C ASP A 691 30.10 -4.70 -5.89
N TYR A 692 30.44 -4.08 -7.03
CA TYR A 692 29.51 -3.89 -8.15
C TYR A 692 29.78 -4.92 -9.25
N LEU A 693 28.71 -5.36 -9.89
CA LEU A 693 28.74 -6.30 -11.01
C LEU A 693 27.78 -5.85 -12.11
N PHE A 694 28.06 -6.27 -13.34
CA PHE A 694 27.09 -6.14 -14.42
C PHE A 694 26.16 -7.35 -14.42
N ALA A 695 24.89 -7.11 -14.70
CA ALA A 695 23.88 -8.12 -14.93
C ALA A 695 23.14 -7.85 -16.24
N PHE A 696 22.50 -8.87 -16.79
CA PHE A 696 21.69 -8.77 -18.00
C PHE A 696 20.33 -9.43 -17.81
N TYR A 697 19.33 -8.97 -18.56
CA TYR A 697 18.01 -9.59 -18.53
C TYR A 697 17.99 -10.86 -19.38
N LYS A 698 17.52 -11.96 -18.78
CA LYS A 698 17.22 -13.22 -19.47
C LYS A 698 15.88 -13.72 -18.94
N ASN A 699 14.91 -13.91 -19.83
CA ASN A 699 13.56 -14.36 -19.48
C ASN A 699 12.89 -13.50 -18.39
N GLY A 700 13.09 -12.19 -18.43
CA GLY A 700 12.51 -11.25 -17.46
C GLY A 700 13.31 -11.07 -16.16
N THR A 701 14.35 -11.87 -15.90
CA THR A 701 15.14 -11.82 -14.67
C THR A 701 16.59 -11.38 -14.90
N LEU A 702 17.20 -10.74 -13.89
CA LEU A 702 18.58 -10.27 -13.96
C LEU A 702 19.57 -11.36 -13.56
N HIS A 703 20.44 -11.74 -14.49
CA HIS A 703 21.52 -12.70 -14.26
C HIS A 703 22.86 -11.95 -14.19
N PRO A 704 23.71 -12.23 -13.20
CA PRO A 704 25.08 -11.72 -13.18
C PRO A 704 25.84 -12.11 -14.45
N LEU A 705 26.67 -11.21 -14.98
CA LEU A 705 27.63 -11.57 -16.03
C LEU A 705 28.74 -12.42 -15.42
N GLU A 706 29.03 -13.59 -16.02
CA GLU A 706 30.04 -14.54 -15.49
C GLU A 706 31.45 -13.95 -15.38
N SER A 707 31.81 -12.99 -16.23
CA SER A 707 33.10 -12.29 -16.20
C SER A 707 33.20 -11.15 -15.17
N SER A 708 32.19 -11.00 -14.30
CA SER A 708 32.11 -9.94 -13.28
C SER A 708 32.25 -10.46 -11.84
N ARG A 709 32.64 -11.73 -11.65
CA ARG A 709 32.96 -12.31 -10.34
C ARG A 709 34.46 -12.44 -10.12
#